data_AF-A0A931REH5-F1
#
_entry.id   AF-A0A931REH5-F1
#
_cell.length_a   1.000
_cell.length_b   1.000
_cell.length_c   1.000
_cell.angle_alpha   90.00
_cell.angle_beta   90.00
_cell.angle_gamma   90.00
#
_symmetry.space_group_name_H-M   'P 1'
#
loop_
_entity.id
_entity.type
_entity.pdbx_description
1 polymer ?
#
loop_
_entity_poly.entity_id
_entity_poly.type
_entity_poly.pdbx_seq_one_letter_code
_entity_poly.pdbx_strand_id
1 'polypeptide(L)'
;MQDSLNNINSDYNISLSRNRPVALIVKAASFLGSHLAERLLEKNIQVVAIDQLSSSNKFFLENANKDKNFHFINHLGTEAIHLKLARIDYLFFVANEGIPHLTELLNTLELLYRYQKNNETSPRFVLISSIELYKRNLGKFADLKHLEISLAKYAKEHRLNARIIRLGSVFGERMNLKSDDSLVSLIRQALTNNLSDGGSLDEFSTRALYIDDAVDLILKTAFLNGTANKIYDGVNPDPIKLEEIKKVLNDPIWYENYGLKFTSLPIWSTPNLSKTIKELSWKPKTSWINALKKTLKYFQISKEFIDREDIIPKKGEASSENLAMQTPSSEVRKLLNELKISHEEFKKKHGLPFSGEEGKEKKKLKVILPSKGKFLAFLGLAIILFGLLYPLITLTVGAFTIRQHLEIAQDAIALGQFEKASVETKAAMQAIKQSKEVINSFQILKRIGLLDGVFNYLEELFSLTEEGIEGVNHAVIGMEVLFKTTKIISGELNEDPQALYQKAQLELTSSGEKIAKVKLGLSDKNLLDSSPGQLKVRIEDLTKKLDSYLELVEKAKAAAYLLPEVTAVNGSKKYLILLQNNFELRPTGGFIGSFAKLEFEKGKIKKIAVDDIYNLDGELKEIIEPPIDLKNDLGQNRLFLRDSNFEPDFPTSARQAEFLYKKITGEQLQGVIALDLMASSKLVEAVGGLALSDYKETITSKNLFEKAISHAEVNFFPGSQAKKNFLTSLTSELFNKIFFLDDQNWPAIVKAVGESLEEKHLLVYLTNQEAFSYLTSQNWAGVLPRQPNIIDGQTDDFLAVIDANLGANKSNYYLERSFKLNSLIGKEGQIFHTLVINYKNNSPSDVFPAGKYKNRLRVYLPSGTKLDKATLGSLDITSKVLPFSDYGRTGFSTLIEVLPRKQQILTLNYSLQNPLAFKGKENRYRLDVLKQPGTSGDPILTYPINMQANLSGGSDSFPIQEISVKTDLKFDRTIEIKFTLK
;
A
#
# COMPACT_ATOMS: atom_id res chain seq x y z
N MET A 1 46.25 28.52 3.05
CA MET A 1 45.07 29.38 3.30
C MET A 1 44.56 29.05 4.69
N GLN A 2 44.69 29.96 5.67
CA GLN A 2 44.23 29.69 7.04
C GLN A 2 43.15 30.72 7.45
N ASP A 3 43.39 32.00 7.20
CA ASP A 3 42.38 33.07 7.32
C ASP A 3 41.65 33.30 5.99
N SER A 4 40.34 33.02 5.94
CA SER A 4 39.56 33.17 4.68
C SER A 4 38.03 33.30 4.83
N LEU A 5 37.48 33.51 6.03
CA LEU A 5 36.04 33.70 6.25
C LEU A 5 35.78 34.95 7.10
N ASN A 6 35.89 36.12 6.45
CA ASN A 6 35.76 37.43 7.11
C ASN A 6 34.34 37.72 7.67
N ASN A 7 33.33 36.90 7.35
CA ASN A 7 31.93 37.13 7.72
C ASN A 7 31.41 36.12 8.78
N ILE A 8 32.29 35.41 9.50
CA ILE A 8 31.90 34.64 10.69
C ILE A 8 31.62 35.60 11.84
N ASN A 9 30.44 35.52 12.43
CA ASN A 9 30.06 36.29 13.62
C ASN A 9 29.97 35.35 14.83
N SER A 10 30.81 35.55 15.85
CA SER A 10 30.77 34.81 17.12
C SER A 10 29.60 35.25 18.02
N ASP A 11 29.22 36.54 17.94
CA ASP A 11 28.44 37.21 19.00
C ASP A 11 26.94 37.35 18.66
N TYR A 12 26.45 36.60 17.66
CA TYR A 12 25.05 36.61 17.15
C TYR A 12 24.48 37.97 16.66
N ASN A 13 25.22 39.07 16.79
CA ASN A 13 24.84 40.41 16.37
C ASN A 13 25.23 40.67 14.90
N ILE A 14 24.29 40.52 13.97
CA ILE A 14 24.53 40.73 12.53
C ILE A 14 23.85 42.02 12.06
N SER A 15 24.62 42.91 11.43
CA SER A 15 24.10 44.15 10.84
C SER A 15 23.50 43.88 9.44
N LEU A 16 22.17 43.85 9.36
CA LEU A 16 21.42 43.64 8.11
C LEU A 16 20.75 44.94 7.63
N SER A 17 20.57 45.08 6.31
CA SER A 17 19.86 46.21 5.70
C SER A 17 18.35 45.99 5.80
N ARG A 18 17.64 46.95 6.43
CA ARG A 18 16.18 46.93 6.56
C ARG A 18 15.44 46.93 5.21
N ASN A 19 16.11 47.42 4.17
CA ASN A 19 15.55 47.61 2.82
C ASN A 19 15.72 46.38 1.90
N ARG A 20 16.28 45.27 2.39
CA ARG A 20 16.42 44.02 1.64
C ARG A 20 15.69 42.89 2.36
N PRO A 21 15.12 41.91 1.62
CA PRO A 21 14.60 40.71 2.25
C PRO A 21 15.74 39.85 2.81
N VAL A 22 15.45 39.11 3.88
CA VAL A 22 16.42 38.26 4.59
C VAL A 22 16.00 36.79 4.51
N ALA A 23 16.90 35.94 4.04
CA ALA A 23 16.77 34.49 4.04
C ALA A 23 17.71 33.88 5.09
N LEU A 24 17.14 33.12 6.02
CA LEU A 24 17.88 32.31 6.98
C LEU A 24 18.00 30.88 6.45
N ILE A 25 19.21 30.31 6.40
CA ILE A 25 19.46 28.94 5.93
C ILE A 25 20.11 28.14 7.07
N VAL A 26 19.43 27.11 7.53
CA VAL A 26 19.92 26.16 8.55
C VAL A 26 20.43 24.90 7.86
N LYS A 27 21.65 24.47 8.23
CA LYS A 27 22.45 23.44 7.54
C LYS A 27 22.96 23.91 6.16
N ALA A 28 23.46 25.15 6.12
CA ALA A 28 23.88 25.85 4.91
C ALA A 28 25.20 25.34 4.28
N ALA A 29 26.12 24.79 5.06
CA ALA A 29 27.42 24.25 4.62
C ALA A 29 27.29 22.85 4.00
N SER A 30 26.34 22.71 3.08
CA SER A 30 25.98 21.48 2.39
C SER A 30 25.91 21.71 0.88
N PHE A 31 25.94 20.63 0.10
CA PHE A 31 25.81 20.68 -1.36
C PHE A 31 24.57 21.46 -1.81
N LEU A 32 23.40 21.19 -1.21
CA LEU A 32 22.16 21.90 -1.56
C LEU A 32 22.05 23.28 -0.89
N GLY A 33 22.51 23.43 0.36
CA GLY A 33 22.45 24.69 1.10
C GLY A 33 23.32 25.81 0.49
N SER A 34 24.49 25.46 -0.05
CA SER A 34 25.42 26.42 -0.66
C SER A 34 24.93 26.96 -2.01
N HIS A 35 24.46 26.09 -2.91
CA HIS A 35 23.82 26.53 -4.16
C HIS A 35 22.55 27.35 -3.91
N LEU A 36 21.78 27.00 -2.87
CA LEU A 36 20.62 27.80 -2.45
C LEU A 36 21.04 29.18 -1.94
N ALA A 37 22.11 29.28 -1.13
CA ALA A 37 22.65 30.55 -0.66
C ALA A 37 23.06 31.46 -1.83
N GLU A 38 23.81 30.94 -2.80
CA GLU A 38 24.25 31.70 -3.97
C GLU A 38 23.07 32.17 -4.83
N ARG A 39 22.10 31.29 -5.12
CA ARG A 39 20.88 31.65 -5.89
C ARG A 39 19.93 32.62 -5.16
N LEU A 40 20.10 32.81 -3.85
CA LEU A 40 19.43 33.85 -3.05
C LEU A 40 20.19 35.19 -3.11
N LEU A 41 21.52 35.16 -2.98
CA LEU A 41 22.40 36.34 -3.12
C LEU A 41 22.29 36.95 -4.53
N GLU A 42 22.27 36.12 -5.58
CA GLU A 42 21.98 36.51 -6.97
C GLU A 42 20.64 37.24 -7.14
N LYS A 43 19.69 37.03 -6.23
CA LYS A 43 18.38 37.70 -6.19
C LYS A 43 18.35 38.92 -5.28
N ASN A 44 19.52 39.39 -4.83
CA ASN A 44 19.70 40.53 -3.93
C ASN A 44 19.01 40.35 -2.57
N ILE A 45 18.85 39.10 -2.13
CA ILE A 45 18.34 38.69 -0.82
C ILE A 45 19.55 38.52 0.11
N GLN A 46 19.50 39.08 1.32
CA GLN A 46 20.57 38.85 2.29
C GLN A 46 20.47 37.43 2.85
N VAL A 47 21.60 36.74 2.93
CA VAL A 47 21.66 35.35 3.42
C VAL A 47 22.36 35.31 4.76
N VAL A 48 21.65 34.78 5.75
CA VAL A 48 22.22 34.41 7.04
C VAL A 48 22.30 32.88 7.06
N ALA A 49 23.53 32.35 7.11
CA ALA A 49 23.83 30.93 7.07
C ALA A 49 24.19 30.42 8.48
N ILE A 50 23.51 29.36 8.90
CA ILE A 50 23.77 28.64 10.16
C ILE A 50 24.26 27.24 9.82
N ASP A 51 25.46 26.89 10.28
CA ASP A 51 25.99 25.53 10.26
C ASP A 51 27.09 25.36 11.32
N GLN A 52 27.57 24.14 11.53
CA GLN A 52 28.82 23.87 12.26
C GLN A 52 29.94 23.69 11.24
N LEU A 53 30.88 24.63 11.20
CA LEU A 53 32.03 24.54 10.29
C LEU A 53 33.06 23.52 10.79
N SER A 54 33.34 22.53 9.94
CA SER A 54 34.51 21.68 10.00
C SER A 54 35.55 22.13 8.95
N SER A 55 36.76 21.59 9.04
CA SER A 55 37.74 21.67 7.94
C SER A 55 37.20 21.06 6.63
N SER A 56 36.33 20.05 6.73
CA SER A 56 35.79 19.28 5.60
C SER A 56 34.57 19.89 4.91
N ASN A 57 33.77 20.75 5.56
CA ASN A 57 32.59 21.40 4.94
C ASN A 57 32.81 22.87 4.56
N LYS A 58 33.89 23.52 5.06
CA LYS A 58 34.23 24.94 4.80
C LYS A 58 34.15 25.34 3.33
N PHE A 59 34.58 24.47 2.41
CA PHE A 59 34.62 24.74 0.97
C PHE A 59 33.24 25.04 0.35
N PHE A 60 32.14 24.52 0.93
CA PHE A 60 30.79 24.73 0.39
C PHE A 60 30.41 26.22 0.35
N LEU A 61 30.87 27.01 1.32
CA LEU A 61 30.46 28.41 1.50
C LEU A 61 31.50 29.44 1.02
N GLU A 62 32.64 29.02 0.49
CA GLU A 62 33.71 29.93 0.04
C GLU A 62 33.29 30.91 -1.06
N ASN A 63 32.34 30.53 -1.92
CA ASN A 63 31.80 31.42 -2.94
C ASN A 63 30.77 32.40 -2.35
N ALA A 64 29.79 31.91 -1.58
CA ALA A 64 28.81 32.74 -0.90
C ALA A 64 29.46 33.79 0.02
N ASN A 65 30.53 33.43 0.75
CA ASN A 65 31.27 34.34 1.64
C ASN A 65 31.99 35.51 0.91
N LYS A 66 32.09 35.48 -0.43
CA LYS A 66 32.61 36.63 -1.21
C LYS A 66 31.59 37.76 -1.31
N ASP A 67 30.31 37.51 -1.05
CA ASP A 67 29.27 38.54 -1.04
C ASP A 67 29.11 39.17 0.35
N LYS A 68 29.13 40.51 0.40
CA LYS A 68 28.89 41.31 1.61
C LYS A 68 27.47 41.18 2.20
N ASN A 69 26.54 40.59 1.46
CA ASN A 69 25.17 40.27 1.90
C ASN A 69 25.09 38.87 2.55
N PHE A 70 26.17 38.09 2.54
CA PHE A 70 26.27 36.78 3.18
C PHE A 70 26.91 36.89 4.56
N HIS A 71 26.25 36.35 5.58
CA HIS A 71 26.72 36.37 6.96
C HIS A 71 26.67 34.95 7.52
N PHE A 72 27.75 34.50 8.17
CA PHE A 72 27.83 33.14 8.71
C PHE A 72 27.82 33.13 10.25
N ILE A 73 27.14 32.13 10.80
CA ILE A 73 27.06 31.83 12.23
C ILE A 73 27.50 30.39 12.44
N ASN A 74 28.57 30.20 13.20
CA ASN A 74 29.10 28.88 13.51
C ASN A 74 28.35 28.28 14.71
N HIS A 75 27.21 27.62 14.44
CA HIS A 75 26.34 27.03 15.48
C HIS A 75 25.48 25.90 14.94
N LEU A 76 25.76 24.66 15.37
CA LEU A 76 24.77 23.58 15.47
C LEU A 76 25.03 22.78 16.75
N GLY A 77 23.98 22.26 17.37
CA GLY A 77 24.04 21.54 18.64
C GLY A 77 22.69 21.52 19.36
N THR A 78 22.68 21.10 20.61
CA THR A 78 21.48 21.10 21.48
C THR A 78 21.07 22.49 21.94
N GLU A 79 21.98 23.48 21.89
CA GLU A 79 21.79 24.82 22.42
C GLU A 79 20.85 25.70 21.56
N ALA A 80 20.01 26.49 22.24
CA ALA A 80 19.01 27.34 21.61
C ALA A 80 19.64 28.49 20.81
N ILE A 81 19.05 28.82 19.66
CA ILE A 81 19.60 29.85 18.77
C ILE A 81 19.14 31.24 19.23
N HIS A 82 20.05 32.05 19.79
CA HIS A 82 19.77 33.36 20.37
C HIS A 82 19.99 34.55 19.40
N LEU A 83 19.53 34.41 18.15
CA LEU A 83 19.67 35.43 17.11
C LEU A 83 18.69 36.62 17.29
N LYS A 84 19.22 37.84 17.16
CA LYS A 84 18.44 39.08 17.10
C LYS A 84 18.47 39.68 15.69
N LEU A 85 17.76 39.04 14.76
CA LEU A 85 17.59 39.58 13.40
C LEU A 85 16.41 40.57 13.36
N ALA A 86 16.65 41.77 12.83
CA ALA A 86 15.62 42.81 12.70
C ALA A 86 14.57 42.52 11.59
N ARG A 87 14.82 41.49 10.77
CA ARG A 87 13.94 41.01 9.70
C ARG A 87 14.30 39.58 9.32
N ILE A 88 13.30 38.75 9.07
CA ILE A 88 13.38 37.44 8.40
C ILE A 88 12.18 37.36 7.46
N ASP A 89 12.39 37.02 6.19
CA ASP A 89 11.33 36.83 5.17
C ASP A 89 11.20 35.37 4.76
N TYR A 90 12.32 34.65 4.69
CA TYR A 90 12.41 33.26 4.29
C TYR A 90 13.25 32.48 5.31
N LEU A 91 12.87 31.22 5.57
CA LEU A 91 13.68 30.31 6.39
C LEU A 91 13.73 28.95 5.69
N PHE A 92 14.92 28.49 5.34
CA PHE A 92 15.16 27.19 4.71
C PHE A 92 15.88 26.25 5.69
N PHE A 93 15.38 25.02 5.84
CA PHE A 93 16.01 23.98 6.66
C PHE A 93 16.39 22.80 5.78
N VAL A 94 17.70 22.48 5.69
CA VAL A 94 18.25 21.49 4.75
C VAL A 94 18.47 20.14 5.43
N ALA A 95 17.41 19.35 5.61
CA ALA A 95 17.44 18.10 6.38
C ALA A 95 17.95 16.88 5.57
N ASN A 96 19.11 17.01 4.93
CA ASN A 96 19.71 15.93 4.13
C ASN A 96 20.59 14.99 5.00
N GLU A 97 20.76 13.76 4.52
CA GLU A 97 21.26 12.58 5.24
C GLU A 97 22.45 12.79 6.21
N GLY A 98 22.38 12.09 7.36
CA GLY A 98 23.58 11.65 8.10
C GLY A 98 23.65 12.01 9.59
N ILE A 99 22.77 12.89 10.09
CA ILE A 99 22.85 13.45 11.47
C ILE A 99 21.43 13.49 12.09
N PRO A 100 21.24 13.21 13.39
CA PRO A 100 19.93 13.35 14.04
C PRO A 100 19.46 14.82 14.10
N HIS A 101 18.48 15.16 13.27
CA HIS A 101 18.07 16.55 13.00
C HIS A 101 17.04 17.16 13.96
N LEU A 102 16.40 16.37 14.83
CA LEU A 102 15.18 16.79 15.53
C LEU A 102 15.39 18.00 16.44
N THR A 103 16.49 18.04 17.20
CA THR A 103 16.82 19.17 18.08
C THR A 103 17.17 20.43 17.29
N GLU A 104 17.85 20.29 16.14
CA GLU A 104 18.18 21.40 15.24
C GLU A 104 16.90 22.08 14.73
N LEU A 105 15.90 21.29 14.32
CA LEU A 105 14.59 21.81 13.90
C LEU A 105 13.83 22.44 15.07
N LEU A 106 13.79 21.81 16.25
CA LEU A 106 13.09 22.37 17.42
C LEU A 106 13.68 23.73 17.84
N ASN A 107 15.00 23.87 17.87
CA ASN A 107 15.69 25.14 18.14
C ASN A 107 15.43 26.19 17.05
N THR A 108 15.27 25.76 15.79
CA THR A 108 14.87 26.63 14.67
C THR A 108 13.41 27.10 14.78
N LEU A 109 12.50 26.23 15.22
CA LEU A 109 11.08 26.55 15.43
C LEU A 109 10.87 27.48 16.64
N GLU A 110 11.64 27.29 17.70
CA GLU A 110 11.65 28.19 18.87
C GLU A 110 12.21 29.59 18.51
N LEU A 111 13.28 29.66 17.70
CA LEU A 111 13.75 30.93 17.12
C LEU A 111 12.65 31.63 16.30
N LEU A 112 11.96 30.87 15.44
CA LEU A 112 10.86 31.38 14.62
C LEU A 112 9.68 31.90 15.45
N TYR A 113 9.32 31.21 16.53
CA TYR A 113 8.27 31.63 17.46
C TYR A 113 8.67 32.87 18.27
N ARG A 114 9.91 32.95 18.75
CA ARG A 114 10.47 34.17 19.37
C ARG A 114 10.46 35.35 18.40
N TYR A 115 10.76 35.12 17.12
CA TYR A 115 10.67 36.15 16.09
C TYR A 115 9.22 36.59 15.84
N GLN A 116 8.29 35.66 15.63
CA GLN A 116 6.87 35.94 15.36
C GLN A 116 6.14 36.58 16.55
N LYS A 117 6.55 36.31 17.80
CA LYS A 117 6.01 36.99 18.98
C LYS A 117 6.33 38.49 19.01
N ASN A 118 7.42 38.90 18.34
CA ASN A 118 7.93 40.27 18.33
C ASN A 118 7.76 40.99 16.98
N ASN A 119 7.18 40.35 15.96
CA ASN A 119 7.03 40.89 14.60
C ASN A 119 5.71 40.44 13.98
N GLU A 120 5.00 41.36 13.30
CA GLU A 120 3.67 41.10 12.73
C GLU A 120 3.66 40.06 11.59
N THR A 121 4.80 39.83 10.93
CA THR A 121 4.91 38.96 9.75
C THR A 121 5.66 37.66 10.05
N SER A 122 4.98 36.52 9.88
CA SER A 122 5.61 35.18 9.91
C SER A 122 6.39 34.91 8.61
N PRO A 123 7.71 34.59 8.67
CA PRO A 123 8.51 34.29 7.49
C PRO A 123 8.08 32.98 6.82
N ARG A 124 8.39 32.84 5.54
CA ARG A 124 8.05 31.65 4.75
C ARG A 124 9.04 30.53 5.03
N PHE A 125 8.63 29.56 5.84
CA PHE A 125 9.44 28.42 6.23
C PHE A 125 9.37 27.29 5.20
N VAL A 126 10.52 26.78 4.76
CA VAL A 126 10.66 25.64 3.84
C VAL A 126 11.50 24.55 4.50
N LEU A 127 10.88 23.40 4.79
CA LEU A 127 11.62 22.17 5.07
C LEU A 127 11.98 21.49 3.75
N ILE A 128 13.27 21.31 3.50
CA ILE A 128 13.76 20.46 2.42
C ILE A 128 13.86 19.03 2.96
N SER A 129 13.10 18.15 2.32
CA SER A 129 12.82 16.76 2.66
C SER A 129 13.07 15.88 1.42
N SER A 130 12.81 14.57 1.53
CA SER A 130 13.11 13.59 0.49
C SER A 130 11.87 12.82 0.03
N ILE A 131 11.80 12.46 -1.26
CA ILE A 131 10.80 11.52 -1.79
C ILE A 131 11.03 10.09 -1.29
N GLU A 132 12.17 9.82 -0.66
CA GLU A 132 12.43 8.58 0.07
C GLU A 132 11.39 8.35 1.20
N LEU A 133 10.71 9.40 1.67
CA LEU A 133 9.57 9.30 2.59
C LEU A 133 8.30 8.67 1.98
N TYR A 134 8.30 8.34 0.69
CA TYR A 134 7.31 7.46 0.04
C TYR A 134 7.74 5.99 -0.02
N LYS A 135 8.95 5.65 0.45
CA LYS A 135 9.34 4.24 0.68
C LYS A 135 8.64 3.74 1.93
N ARG A 136 8.25 2.46 1.89
CA ARG A 136 7.52 1.81 2.99
C ARG A 136 8.45 1.41 4.14
N ASN A 137 9.77 1.36 3.90
CA ASN A 137 10.81 1.44 4.92
C ASN A 137 11.57 2.77 4.78
N LEU A 138 11.72 3.51 5.88
CA LEU A 138 12.40 4.82 5.89
C LEU A 138 13.90 4.75 6.19
N GLY A 139 14.38 3.74 6.92
CA GLY A 139 15.79 3.64 7.35
C GLY A 139 16.32 4.96 7.97
N LYS A 140 17.44 5.46 7.44
CA LYS A 140 18.06 6.75 7.82
C LYS A 140 17.16 8.00 7.64
N PHE A 141 16.04 7.89 6.94
CA PHE A 141 15.04 8.95 6.78
C PHE A 141 13.90 8.89 7.83
N ALA A 142 13.95 7.99 8.82
CA ALA A 142 12.97 7.95 9.90
C ALA A 142 12.90 9.29 10.67
N ASP A 143 14.06 9.84 11.05
CA ASP A 143 14.16 11.16 11.67
C ASP A 143 13.58 12.26 10.78
N LEU A 144 13.85 12.22 9.47
CA LEU A 144 13.29 13.16 8.50
C LEU A 144 11.75 13.10 8.44
N LYS A 145 11.14 11.93 8.71
CA LYS A 145 9.69 11.84 8.86
C LYS A 145 9.19 12.47 10.16
N HIS A 146 9.93 12.31 11.26
CA HIS A 146 9.62 13.00 12.51
C HIS A 146 9.77 14.53 12.37
N LEU A 147 10.71 15.04 11.55
CA LEU A 147 10.80 16.46 11.20
C LEU A 147 9.53 16.97 10.49
N GLU A 148 9.06 16.27 9.45
CA GLU A 148 7.83 16.66 8.73
C GLU A 148 6.62 16.71 9.66
N ILE A 149 6.47 15.72 10.53
CA ILE A 149 5.35 15.62 11.48
C ILE A 149 5.44 16.73 12.53
N SER A 150 6.62 16.96 13.12
CA SER A 150 6.83 18.04 14.08
C SER A 150 6.55 19.41 13.47
N LEU A 151 7.05 19.68 12.27
CA LEU A 151 6.78 20.93 11.54
C LEU A 151 5.28 21.08 11.23
N ALA A 152 4.63 20.04 10.71
CA ALA A 152 3.21 20.10 10.35
C ALA A 152 2.30 20.33 11.56
N LYS A 153 2.63 19.70 12.71
CA LYS A 153 1.96 19.96 13.99
C LYS A 153 2.17 21.42 14.42
N TYR A 154 3.43 21.84 14.54
CA TYR A 154 3.80 23.16 15.05
C TYR A 154 3.28 24.31 14.16
N ALA A 155 3.29 24.13 12.84
CA ALA A 155 2.72 25.07 11.89
C ALA A 155 1.19 25.20 12.00
N LYS A 156 0.48 24.11 12.32
CA LYS A 156 -0.96 24.14 12.61
C LYS A 156 -1.26 24.85 13.93
N GLU A 157 -0.46 24.60 14.97
CA GLU A 157 -0.65 25.15 16.31
C GLU A 157 -0.33 26.66 16.38
N HIS A 158 0.76 27.10 15.74
CA HIS A 158 1.22 28.50 15.77
C HIS A 158 0.92 29.30 14.48
N ARG A 159 0.09 28.74 13.59
CA ARG A 159 -0.33 29.31 12.29
C ARG A 159 0.84 29.75 11.40
N LEU A 160 1.93 28.99 11.40
CA LEU A 160 3.15 29.33 10.64
C LEU A 160 2.91 29.31 9.13
N ASN A 161 3.65 30.15 8.42
CA ASN A 161 3.71 30.18 6.96
C ASN A 161 4.69 29.09 6.43
N ALA A 162 4.45 27.82 6.79
CA ALA A 162 5.34 26.70 6.49
C ALA A 162 4.98 25.95 5.20
N ARG A 163 5.95 25.27 4.59
CA ARG A 163 5.79 24.33 3.46
C ARG A 163 6.89 23.27 3.48
N ILE A 164 6.66 22.16 2.78
CA ILE A 164 7.60 21.04 2.66
C ILE A 164 7.85 20.78 1.16
N ILE A 165 9.11 20.58 0.79
CA ILE A 165 9.52 20.09 -0.52
C ILE A 165 10.22 18.74 -0.36
N ARG A 166 9.81 17.73 -1.12
CA ARG A 166 10.44 16.40 -1.17
C ARG A 166 11.21 16.24 -2.47
N LEU A 167 12.53 16.10 -2.40
CA LEU A 167 13.41 15.92 -3.56
C LEU A 167 13.82 14.44 -3.74
N GLY A 168 14.10 14.02 -4.98
CA GLY A 168 14.87 12.79 -5.25
C GLY A 168 16.38 13.00 -5.13
N SER A 169 17.17 12.04 -5.62
CA SER A 169 18.62 12.23 -5.80
C SER A 169 18.89 13.54 -6.55
N VAL A 170 19.85 14.33 -6.07
CA VAL A 170 20.30 15.57 -6.74
C VAL A 170 21.78 15.40 -7.10
N PHE A 171 22.16 15.80 -8.31
CA PHE A 171 23.54 15.76 -8.80
C PHE A 171 23.99 17.13 -9.33
N GLY A 172 25.29 17.40 -9.31
CA GLY A 172 25.84 18.67 -9.76
C GLY A 172 27.20 19.00 -9.17
N GLU A 173 27.66 20.23 -9.43
CA GLU A 173 28.87 20.81 -8.87
C GLU A 173 28.85 20.77 -7.33
N ARG A 174 29.96 20.37 -6.69
CA ARG A 174 30.09 20.15 -5.22
C ARG A 174 29.36 18.94 -4.65
N MET A 175 28.75 18.05 -5.44
CA MET A 175 28.18 16.80 -4.91
C MET A 175 29.26 15.88 -4.31
N ASN A 176 28.89 15.01 -3.36
CA ASN A 176 29.84 14.09 -2.74
C ASN A 176 30.11 12.86 -3.63
N LEU A 177 31.33 12.77 -4.18
CA LEU A 177 31.76 11.66 -5.04
C LEU A 177 31.96 10.32 -4.30
N LYS A 178 31.94 10.27 -2.97
CA LYS A 178 31.98 9.01 -2.20
C LYS A 178 30.66 8.24 -2.18
N SER A 179 29.56 8.79 -2.71
CA SER A 179 28.25 8.10 -2.69
C SER A 179 28.27 6.76 -3.45
N ASP A 180 27.44 5.83 -2.97
CA ASP A 180 27.13 4.55 -3.61
C ASP A 180 26.04 4.67 -4.70
N ASP A 181 25.44 5.86 -4.88
CA ASP A 181 24.49 6.13 -5.96
C ASP A 181 25.15 5.84 -7.32
N SER A 182 24.49 5.03 -8.15
CA SER A 182 25.04 4.52 -9.41
C SER A 182 25.33 5.62 -10.44
N LEU A 183 24.60 6.75 -10.40
CA LEU A 183 24.91 7.93 -11.22
C LEU A 183 26.19 8.62 -10.74
N VAL A 184 26.36 8.75 -9.43
CA VAL A 184 27.60 9.30 -8.83
C VAL A 184 28.79 8.39 -9.13
N SER A 185 28.60 7.07 -9.05
CA SER A 185 29.63 6.09 -9.42
C SER A 185 30.06 6.20 -10.89
N LEU A 186 29.11 6.39 -11.82
CA LEU A 186 29.41 6.63 -13.24
C LEU A 186 30.16 7.95 -13.47
N ILE A 187 29.75 9.04 -12.81
CA ILE A 187 30.44 10.34 -12.92
C ILE A 187 31.86 10.25 -12.33
N ARG A 188 32.05 9.52 -11.22
CA ARG A 188 33.37 9.22 -10.63
C ARG A 188 34.26 8.41 -11.58
N GLN A 189 33.71 7.41 -12.27
CA GLN A 189 34.43 6.63 -13.29
C GLN A 189 34.84 7.49 -14.49
N ALA A 190 33.96 8.37 -14.96
CA ALA A 190 34.24 9.33 -16.03
C ALA A 190 35.38 10.30 -15.66
N LEU A 191 35.37 10.83 -14.43
CA LEU A 191 36.41 11.74 -13.92
C LEU A 191 37.79 11.08 -13.74
N THR A 192 37.84 9.75 -13.66
CA THR A 192 39.06 8.96 -13.44
C THR A 192 39.53 8.22 -14.70
N ASN A 193 38.93 8.51 -15.87
CA ASN A 193 39.16 7.82 -17.15
C ASN A 193 39.00 6.28 -17.07
N ASN A 194 38.20 5.78 -16.12
CA ASN A 194 38.00 4.36 -15.84
C ASN A 194 36.51 3.98 -15.94
N LEU A 195 35.86 4.38 -17.05
CA LEU A 195 34.51 3.94 -17.44
C LEU A 195 34.56 2.49 -17.96
N SER A 196 34.84 1.55 -17.08
CA SER A 196 34.94 0.14 -17.40
C SER A 196 33.59 -0.47 -17.82
N ASP A 197 33.64 -1.61 -18.51
CA ASP A 197 32.46 -2.43 -18.84
C ASP A 197 32.13 -3.42 -17.71
N GLY A 198 32.27 -2.93 -16.47
CA GLY A 198 32.15 -3.72 -15.24
C GLY A 198 30.71 -3.97 -14.81
N GLY A 199 30.04 -4.94 -15.46
CA GLY A 199 28.72 -5.44 -15.07
C GLY A 199 27.55 -4.79 -15.83
N SER A 200 26.41 -5.48 -15.84
CA SER A 200 25.20 -5.13 -16.60
C SER A 200 24.49 -3.91 -16.03
N LEU A 201 24.94 -2.72 -16.45
CA LEU A 201 24.25 -1.44 -16.19
C LEU A 201 22.99 -1.25 -17.07
N ASP A 202 22.78 -2.14 -18.03
CA ASP A 202 21.81 -2.09 -19.13
C ASP A 202 20.33 -2.01 -18.66
N GLU A 203 20.05 -2.46 -17.43
CA GLU A 203 18.72 -2.50 -16.83
C GLU A 203 18.43 -1.30 -15.90
N PHE A 204 19.45 -0.55 -15.46
CA PHE A 204 19.30 0.48 -14.44
C PHE A 204 18.92 1.85 -15.03
N SER A 205 18.07 2.60 -14.32
CA SER A 205 17.66 3.94 -14.71
C SER A 205 17.49 4.88 -13.51
N THR A 206 17.68 6.19 -13.73
CA THR A 206 17.62 7.23 -12.68
C THR A 206 16.58 8.31 -12.98
N ARG A 207 16.13 8.98 -11.91
CA ARG A 207 15.22 10.15 -11.93
C ARG A 207 15.83 11.37 -11.24
N ALA A 208 17.16 11.40 -11.08
CA ALA A 208 17.84 12.46 -10.36
C ALA A 208 17.59 13.85 -10.98
N LEU A 209 17.59 14.88 -10.14
CA LEU A 209 17.54 16.27 -10.58
C LEU A 209 18.94 16.86 -10.65
N TYR A 210 19.18 17.71 -11.64
CA TYR A 210 20.34 18.58 -11.62
C TYR A 210 20.14 19.73 -10.62
N ILE A 211 21.22 20.18 -9.98
CA ILE A 211 21.18 21.12 -8.84
C ILE A 211 20.46 22.45 -9.14
N ASP A 212 20.63 23.03 -10.33
CA ASP A 212 19.92 24.27 -10.71
C ASP A 212 18.39 24.10 -10.69
N ASP A 213 17.88 22.95 -11.14
CA ASP A 213 16.45 22.66 -11.23
C ASP A 213 15.85 22.35 -9.85
N ALA A 214 16.60 21.66 -8.99
CA ALA A 214 16.22 21.47 -7.59
C ALA A 214 16.11 22.81 -6.84
N VAL A 215 17.04 23.75 -7.08
CA VAL A 215 17.02 25.08 -6.46
C VAL A 215 15.91 25.98 -7.06
N ASP A 216 15.61 25.92 -8.37
CA ASP A 216 14.43 26.61 -8.95
C ASP A 216 13.13 26.15 -8.28
N LEU A 217 13.00 24.84 -8.01
CA LEU A 217 11.82 24.30 -7.31
C LEU A 217 11.72 24.78 -5.86
N ILE A 218 12.82 24.73 -5.09
CA ILE A 218 12.86 25.24 -3.70
C ILE A 218 12.41 26.72 -3.66
N LEU A 219 12.97 27.54 -4.53
CA LEU A 219 12.70 28.98 -4.56
C LEU A 219 11.29 29.30 -5.03
N LYS A 220 10.75 28.60 -6.05
CA LYS A 220 9.33 28.72 -6.41
C LYS A 220 8.40 28.35 -5.24
N THR A 221 8.72 27.28 -4.52
CA THR A 221 7.91 26.82 -3.38
C THR A 221 7.90 27.85 -2.25
N ALA A 222 8.99 28.58 -2.05
CA ALA A 222 9.08 29.72 -1.12
C ALA A 222 8.35 30.98 -1.63
N PHE A 223 8.59 31.38 -2.88
CA PHE A 223 8.23 32.71 -3.38
C PHE A 223 6.79 32.81 -3.92
N LEU A 224 6.22 31.74 -4.46
CA LEU A 224 4.84 31.76 -4.93
C LEU A 224 3.83 31.85 -3.77
N ASN A 225 2.74 32.56 -4.01
CA ASN A 225 1.64 32.68 -3.05
C ASN A 225 0.74 31.42 -3.09
N GLY A 226 0.00 31.15 -2.02
CA GLY A 226 -0.88 29.96 -1.95
C GLY A 226 -0.15 28.62 -1.77
N THR A 227 1.18 28.63 -1.57
CA THR A 227 2.00 27.42 -1.32
C THR A 227 2.14 27.05 0.16
N ALA A 228 1.48 27.78 1.07
CA ALA A 228 1.53 27.55 2.51
C ALA A 228 0.76 26.28 2.93
N ASN A 229 1.23 25.63 3.99
CA ASN A 229 0.73 24.38 4.56
C ASN A 229 0.57 23.24 3.52
N LYS A 230 1.50 23.19 2.56
CA LYS A 230 1.51 22.24 1.45
C LYS A 230 2.85 21.52 1.32
N ILE A 231 2.76 20.26 0.87
CA ILE A 231 3.88 19.44 0.40
C ILE A 231 3.93 19.50 -1.14
N TYR A 232 5.14 19.51 -1.71
CA TYR A 232 5.42 19.39 -3.15
C TYR A 232 6.56 18.40 -3.40
N ASP A 233 6.48 17.63 -4.47
CA ASP A 233 7.50 16.64 -4.85
C ASP A 233 8.36 17.14 -6.04
N GLY A 234 9.63 16.76 -6.09
CA GLY A 234 10.58 17.11 -7.15
C GLY A 234 11.49 15.96 -7.55
N VAL A 235 11.26 15.40 -8.73
CA VAL A 235 12.10 14.40 -9.42
C VAL A 235 12.08 14.68 -10.92
N ASN A 236 12.98 14.08 -11.71
CA ASN A 236 12.83 14.07 -13.15
C ASN A 236 11.56 13.25 -13.53
N PRO A 237 10.56 13.84 -14.24
CA PRO A 237 9.32 13.14 -14.57
C PRO A 237 9.54 11.94 -15.49
N ASP A 238 10.57 12.00 -16.33
CA ASP A 238 10.96 10.95 -17.26
C ASP A 238 12.22 10.23 -16.73
N PRO A 239 12.19 8.90 -16.51
CA PRO A 239 13.38 8.15 -16.08
C PRO A 239 14.35 7.96 -17.26
N ILE A 240 15.66 7.87 -16.98
CA ILE A 240 16.73 7.77 -18.00
C ILE A 240 17.66 6.60 -17.68
N LYS A 241 17.99 5.78 -18.69
CA LYS A 241 18.90 4.63 -18.54
C LYS A 241 20.31 5.10 -18.13
N LEU A 242 20.95 4.40 -17.19
CA LEU A 242 22.33 4.68 -16.80
C LEU A 242 23.31 4.42 -17.95
N GLU A 243 23.00 3.49 -18.86
CA GLU A 243 23.76 3.20 -20.07
C GLU A 243 23.74 4.38 -21.07
N GLU A 244 22.61 5.10 -21.19
CA GLU A 244 22.52 6.34 -21.98
C GLU A 244 23.32 7.49 -21.34
N ILE A 245 23.39 7.52 -20.00
CA ILE A 245 24.25 8.47 -19.29
C ILE A 245 25.74 8.10 -19.46
N LYS A 246 26.12 6.82 -19.43
CA LYS A 246 27.49 6.36 -19.76
C LYS A 246 27.88 6.79 -21.18
N LYS A 247 26.97 6.71 -22.16
CA LYS A 247 27.19 7.23 -23.52
C LYS A 247 27.48 8.74 -23.51
N VAL A 248 26.66 9.55 -22.83
CA VAL A 248 26.90 11.02 -22.72
C VAL A 248 28.20 11.35 -21.97
N LEU A 249 28.60 10.54 -20.99
CA LEU A 249 29.85 10.71 -20.25
C LEU A 249 31.09 10.33 -21.07
N ASN A 250 30.97 9.41 -22.04
CA ASN A 250 32.07 9.02 -22.94
C ASN A 250 32.41 10.12 -23.96
N ASP A 251 31.41 10.76 -24.58
CA ASP A 251 31.64 11.86 -25.55
C ASP A 251 30.65 13.03 -25.36
N PRO A 252 30.83 13.84 -24.30
CA PRO A 252 29.94 14.96 -24.01
C PRO A 252 29.99 16.07 -25.05
N ILE A 253 31.02 16.11 -25.93
CA ILE A 253 31.16 17.12 -26.98
C ILE A 253 30.35 16.71 -28.22
N TRP A 254 30.38 15.43 -28.61
CA TRP A 254 29.55 14.93 -29.71
C TRP A 254 28.06 15.08 -29.38
N TYR A 255 27.62 14.65 -28.20
CA TYR A 255 26.21 14.75 -27.82
C TYR A 255 25.72 16.19 -27.64
N GLU A 256 26.59 17.16 -27.34
CA GLU A 256 26.22 18.58 -27.32
C GLU A 256 25.97 19.15 -28.73
N ASN A 257 26.74 18.70 -29.73
CA ASN A 257 26.62 19.20 -31.12
C ASN A 257 25.53 18.48 -31.92
N TYR A 258 25.35 17.17 -31.74
CA TYR A 258 24.38 16.35 -32.49
C TYR A 258 23.08 16.06 -31.71
N GLY A 259 23.10 16.24 -30.38
CA GLY A 259 21.98 15.95 -29.49
C GLY A 259 21.84 14.47 -29.15
N LEU A 260 21.30 14.19 -27.95
CA LEU A 260 20.75 12.88 -27.60
C LEU A 260 19.26 13.01 -27.29
N LYS A 261 18.45 12.14 -27.88
CA LYS A 261 17.10 11.84 -27.40
C LYS A 261 17.19 10.57 -26.56
N PHE A 262 16.94 10.68 -25.27
CA PHE A 262 16.84 9.53 -24.37
C PHE A 262 15.62 8.67 -24.74
N THR A 263 15.76 7.36 -24.57
CA THR A 263 14.72 6.38 -24.85
C THR A 263 13.53 6.60 -23.93
N SER A 264 12.31 6.73 -24.47
CA SER A 264 11.11 6.93 -23.66
C SER A 264 10.74 5.65 -22.91
N LEU A 265 11.06 5.60 -21.62
CA LEU A 265 10.75 4.50 -20.71
C LEU A 265 9.29 4.55 -20.19
N PRO A 266 8.68 3.40 -19.84
CA PRO A 266 7.32 3.35 -19.28
C PRO A 266 7.21 3.99 -17.88
N ILE A 267 6.01 4.43 -17.52
CA ILE A 267 5.78 5.22 -16.30
C ILE A 267 5.79 4.34 -15.03
N TRP A 268 6.97 4.25 -14.42
CA TRP A 268 7.19 3.68 -13.08
C TRP A 268 6.33 4.35 -11.99
N SER A 269 6.14 3.67 -10.84
CA SER A 269 5.38 4.21 -9.70
C SER A 269 6.08 5.42 -9.04
N THR A 270 5.65 6.62 -9.44
CA THR A 270 6.33 7.92 -9.18
C THR A 270 5.65 8.70 -8.05
N PRO A 271 6.39 9.54 -7.27
CA PRO A 271 5.80 10.59 -6.42
C PRO A 271 4.86 11.54 -7.18
N ASN A 272 4.00 12.27 -6.46
CA ASN A 272 2.87 13.00 -7.07
C ASN A 272 3.25 14.40 -7.59
N LEU A 273 4.00 14.41 -8.70
CA LEU A 273 4.38 15.64 -9.42
C LEU A 273 3.18 16.47 -9.93
N SER A 274 1.97 15.91 -10.02
CA SER A 274 0.79 16.58 -10.59
C SER A 274 0.53 17.94 -9.93
N LYS A 275 0.72 18.02 -8.62
CA LYS A 275 0.56 19.25 -7.83
C LYS A 275 1.69 20.25 -8.07
N THR A 276 2.94 19.77 -8.12
CA THR A 276 4.12 20.59 -8.43
C THR A 276 3.99 21.25 -9.81
N ILE A 277 3.59 20.47 -10.82
CA ILE A 277 3.39 20.95 -12.20
C ILE A 277 2.23 21.96 -12.25
N LYS A 278 1.08 21.64 -11.63
CA LYS A 278 -0.13 22.47 -11.70
C LYS A 278 -0.03 23.78 -10.90
N GLU A 279 0.50 23.75 -9.67
CA GLU A 279 0.50 24.92 -8.78
C GLU A 279 1.76 25.80 -8.91
N LEU A 280 2.93 25.21 -9.22
CA LEU A 280 4.21 25.95 -9.29
C LEU A 280 4.66 26.22 -10.75
N SER A 281 3.91 25.73 -11.73
CA SER A 281 4.26 25.74 -13.17
C SER A 281 5.72 25.31 -13.38
N TRP A 282 6.13 24.23 -12.70
CA TRP A 282 7.52 23.77 -12.68
C TRP A 282 7.68 22.41 -13.36
N LYS A 283 8.77 22.31 -14.11
CA LYS A 283 9.41 21.11 -14.67
C LYS A 283 10.92 21.38 -14.70
N PRO A 284 11.78 20.36 -14.75
CA PRO A 284 13.20 20.54 -15.03
C PRO A 284 13.40 21.24 -16.38
N LYS A 285 14.41 22.11 -16.46
CA LYS A 285 14.77 22.89 -17.66
C LYS A 285 16.17 22.53 -18.17
N THR A 286 17.06 22.04 -17.30
CA THR A 286 18.44 21.75 -17.72
C THR A 286 18.49 20.43 -18.49
N SER A 287 19.02 20.48 -19.71
CA SER A 287 19.32 19.25 -20.46
C SER A 287 20.40 18.44 -19.74
N TRP A 288 20.22 17.12 -19.68
CA TRP A 288 21.15 16.21 -19.00
C TRP A 288 22.60 16.33 -19.53
N ILE A 289 22.77 16.59 -20.82
CA ILE A 289 24.09 16.80 -21.44
C ILE A 289 24.80 18.01 -20.81
N ASN A 290 24.11 19.16 -20.68
CA ASN A 290 24.65 20.36 -20.06
C ASN A 290 24.88 20.14 -18.54
N ALA A 291 23.95 19.50 -17.86
CA ALA A 291 24.08 19.16 -16.43
C ALA A 291 25.32 18.29 -16.14
N LEU A 292 25.52 17.22 -16.91
CA LEU A 292 26.68 16.34 -16.79
C LEU A 292 27.97 17.08 -17.19
N LYS A 293 27.96 17.85 -18.30
CA LYS A 293 29.12 18.66 -18.74
C LYS A 293 29.56 19.68 -17.69
N LYS A 294 28.63 20.42 -17.07
CA LYS A 294 28.92 21.32 -15.94
C LYS A 294 29.53 20.57 -14.76
N THR A 295 28.91 19.44 -14.37
CA THR A 295 29.36 18.60 -13.26
C THR A 295 30.79 18.10 -13.48
N LEU A 296 31.08 17.54 -14.66
CA LEU A 296 32.42 17.09 -15.03
C LEU A 296 33.43 18.24 -15.03
N LYS A 297 33.09 19.37 -15.68
CA LYS A 297 33.98 20.54 -15.76
C LYS A 297 34.37 21.08 -14.39
N TYR A 298 33.44 21.09 -13.43
CA TYR A 298 33.72 21.50 -12.05
C TYR A 298 34.83 20.65 -11.43
N PHE A 299 34.67 19.32 -11.41
CA PHE A 299 35.65 18.42 -10.79
C PHE A 299 36.97 18.33 -11.57
N GLN A 300 36.94 18.44 -12.91
CA GLN A 300 38.14 18.48 -13.75
C GLN A 300 39.02 19.72 -13.50
N ILE A 301 38.41 20.87 -13.20
CA ILE A 301 39.15 22.10 -12.88
C ILE A 301 39.64 22.06 -11.42
N SER A 302 38.85 21.49 -10.49
CA SER A 302 39.22 21.39 -9.06
C SER A 302 40.19 20.23 -8.75
N LYS A 303 41.20 19.98 -9.58
CA LYS A 303 42.11 18.83 -9.39
C LYS A 303 42.84 18.82 -8.04
N GLU A 304 43.22 19.97 -7.49
CA GLU A 304 43.79 20.11 -6.13
C GLU A 304 42.85 19.67 -4.99
N PHE A 305 41.56 19.44 -5.27
CA PHE A 305 40.62 18.84 -4.32
C PHE A 305 40.52 17.31 -4.47
N ILE A 306 40.89 16.74 -5.63
CA ILE A 306 40.84 15.30 -5.87
C ILE A 306 41.98 14.58 -5.13
N ASP A 307 43.16 15.20 -5.07
CA ASP A 307 44.35 14.65 -4.40
C ASP A 307 44.42 14.91 -2.88
N ARG A 308 43.36 15.46 -2.28
CA ARG A 308 43.23 15.47 -0.81
C ARG A 308 42.78 14.08 -0.35
N GLU A 309 43.49 13.50 0.61
CA GLU A 309 43.38 12.07 0.97
C GLU A 309 41.97 11.63 1.42
N ASP A 310 41.08 12.58 1.75
CA ASP A 310 39.71 12.33 2.22
C ASP A 310 38.68 12.00 1.12
N ILE A 311 39.02 11.96 -0.19
CA ILE A 311 37.99 11.92 -1.26
C ILE A 311 37.96 10.62 -2.12
N ILE A 312 39.09 9.95 -2.37
CA ILE A 312 39.11 8.66 -3.12
C ILE A 312 39.59 7.52 -2.21
N PRO A 313 38.89 6.37 -2.12
CA PRO A 313 39.34 5.24 -1.32
C PRO A 313 40.63 4.60 -1.87
N LYS A 314 41.62 4.36 -1.02
CA LYS A 314 42.77 3.51 -1.35
C LYS A 314 42.31 2.05 -1.43
N LYS A 315 42.86 1.28 -2.38
CA LYS A 315 42.54 -0.15 -2.54
C LYS A 315 42.99 -0.95 -1.30
N GLY A 316 42.04 -1.35 -0.45
CA GLY A 316 42.27 -2.34 0.61
C GLY A 316 41.63 -2.04 1.96
N GLU A 317 41.21 -0.79 2.22
CA GLU A 317 40.75 -0.38 3.55
C GLU A 317 39.22 -0.32 3.64
N ALA A 318 38.65 -1.24 4.42
CA ALA A 318 37.25 -1.17 4.88
C ALA A 318 37.21 -0.47 6.25
N SER A 319 37.08 0.86 6.25
CA SER A 319 37.14 1.69 7.47
C SER A 319 35.83 1.62 8.28
N SER A 320 35.88 1.00 9.46
CA SER A 320 34.79 0.94 10.43
C SER A 320 34.74 2.19 11.33
N GLU A 321 34.09 3.26 10.87
CA GLU A 321 33.86 4.46 11.71
C GLU A 321 32.66 4.27 12.65
N ASN A 322 32.95 3.91 13.91
CA ASN A 322 31.97 3.91 15.00
C ASN A 322 31.65 5.34 15.48
N LEU A 323 30.79 6.05 14.75
CA LEU A 323 30.17 7.29 15.23
C LEU A 323 29.15 6.96 16.34
N ALA A 324 29.59 7.05 17.59
CA ALA A 324 28.79 6.72 18.76
C ALA A 324 27.57 7.66 18.89
N MET A 325 26.36 7.09 18.80
CA MET A 325 25.11 7.80 19.06
C MET A 325 25.04 8.29 20.52
N GLN A 326 25.21 9.60 20.74
CA GLN A 326 24.79 10.22 21.99
C GLN A 326 23.26 10.32 22.02
N THR A 327 22.66 9.98 23.17
CA THR A 327 21.22 10.08 23.39
C THR A 327 20.76 11.54 23.52
N PRO A 328 19.51 11.88 23.15
CA PRO A 328 19.00 13.26 23.29
C PRO A 328 19.06 13.75 24.74
N SER A 329 19.44 15.02 24.93
CA SER A 329 19.58 15.60 26.28
C SER A 329 18.26 15.56 27.07
N SER A 330 18.38 15.62 28.40
CA SER A 330 17.25 15.63 29.32
C SER A 330 16.27 16.79 29.06
N GLU A 331 16.74 17.92 28.52
CA GLU A 331 15.90 19.07 28.18
C GLU A 331 14.98 18.82 26.99
N VAL A 332 15.42 18.06 25.99
CA VAL A 332 14.55 17.66 24.85
C VAL A 332 13.39 16.80 25.35
N ARG A 333 13.65 15.88 26.30
CA ARG A 333 12.60 15.12 26.99
C ARG A 333 11.69 16.01 27.85
N LYS A 334 12.21 17.12 28.38
CA LYS A 334 11.45 18.08 29.19
C LYS A 334 10.46 18.88 28.35
N LEU A 335 10.89 19.50 27.24
CA LEU A 335 10.01 20.18 26.28
C LEU A 335 8.90 19.24 25.75
N LEU A 336 9.24 17.99 25.42
CA LEU A 336 8.29 16.98 24.94
C LEU A 336 7.24 16.55 25.99
N ASN A 337 7.44 16.87 27.27
CA ASN A 337 6.47 16.66 28.33
C ASN A 337 5.70 17.95 28.67
N GLU A 338 6.36 19.12 28.67
CA GLU A 338 5.69 20.42 28.84
C GLU A 338 4.62 20.65 27.75
N LEU A 339 4.89 20.21 26.50
CA LEU A 339 3.92 20.20 25.40
C LEU A 339 2.75 19.20 25.56
N LYS A 340 2.74 18.33 26.58
CA LYS A 340 1.60 17.44 26.92
C LYS A 340 0.73 17.99 28.04
N ILE A 341 1.32 18.72 28.99
CA ILE A 341 0.65 19.19 30.22
C ILE A 341 -0.57 20.09 29.91
N SER A 342 -0.49 20.88 28.83
CA SER A 342 -1.59 21.75 28.37
C SER A 342 -2.90 21.02 28.02
N HIS A 343 -2.91 19.68 27.93
CA HIS A 343 -4.11 18.89 27.64
C HIS A 343 -4.80 18.33 28.89
N GLU A 344 -4.13 18.27 30.05
CA GLU A 344 -4.71 17.68 31.27
C GLU A 344 -5.36 18.72 32.21
N GLU A 345 -4.87 19.96 32.24
CA GLU A 345 -5.41 21.02 33.11
C GLU A 345 -6.89 21.34 32.80
N PHE A 346 -7.34 21.12 31.56
CA PHE A 346 -8.72 21.36 31.16
C PHE A 346 -9.75 20.44 31.85
N LYS A 347 -9.35 19.24 32.30
CA LYS A 347 -10.25 18.29 32.98
C LYS A 347 -10.37 18.51 34.49
N LYS A 348 -9.54 19.35 35.10
CA LYS A 348 -9.33 19.36 36.56
C LYS A 348 -10.21 20.34 37.35
N LYS A 349 -11.16 21.03 36.71
CA LYS A 349 -11.84 22.21 37.30
C LYS A 349 -13.27 21.99 37.85
N HIS A 350 -13.86 20.80 37.70
CA HIS A 350 -15.21 20.51 38.22
C HIS A 350 -15.27 19.17 38.97
N GLY A 351 -15.41 19.26 40.29
CA GLY A 351 -15.62 18.14 41.21
C GLY A 351 -15.50 18.62 42.66
N LEU A 352 -16.59 18.57 43.43
CA LEU A 352 -16.61 18.89 44.86
C LEU A 352 -16.90 17.62 45.69
N PRO A 353 -16.39 17.53 46.94
CA PRO A 353 -16.39 16.31 47.74
C PRO A 353 -17.56 16.22 48.73
N PHE A 354 -17.74 15.05 49.36
CA PHE A 354 -18.12 14.96 50.79
C PHE A 354 -17.70 13.59 51.38
N SER A 355 -17.71 13.48 52.72
CA SER A 355 -17.12 12.39 53.52
C SER A 355 -17.99 12.04 54.75
N GLY A 356 -17.91 10.79 55.25
CA GLY A 356 -18.54 10.36 56.51
C GLY A 356 -18.36 8.86 56.80
N GLU A 357 -18.34 8.46 58.08
CA GLU A 357 -17.91 7.12 58.55
C GLU A 357 -18.99 6.31 59.33
N GLU A 358 -18.70 5.01 59.51
CA GLU A 358 -19.22 3.91 60.38
C GLU A 358 -20.44 4.05 61.34
N GLY A 359 -21.15 2.92 61.64
CA GLY A 359 -22.23 2.95 62.66
C GLY A 359 -23.01 1.70 63.18
N LYS A 360 -22.49 0.45 63.17
CA LYS A 360 -22.86 -0.72 64.06
C LYS A 360 -24.35 -1.15 64.40
N GLU A 361 -24.68 -2.37 63.96
CA GLU A 361 -25.23 -3.55 64.75
C GLU A 361 -26.71 -3.79 65.23
N LYS A 362 -27.10 -5.10 65.10
CA LYS A 362 -27.94 -5.99 65.99
C LYS A 362 -29.47 -5.79 66.08
N LYS A 363 -30.31 -6.80 65.76
CA LYS A 363 -30.55 -8.06 66.54
C LYS A 363 -31.32 -9.17 65.76
N LYS A 364 -31.56 -10.34 66.39
CA LYS A 364 -32.20 -11.58 65.83
C LYS A 364 -33.63 -11.83 66.36
N LEU A 365 -34.45 -12.65 65.67
CA LEU A 365 -35.49 -13.53 66.27
C LEU A 365 -35.99 -14.65 65.30
N LYS A 366 -36.86 -15.56 65.80
CA LYS A 366 -37.42 -16.76 65.14
C LYS A 366 -38.76 -17.17 65.82
N VAL A 367 -39.64 -18.11 65.39
CA VAL A 367 -40.15 -18.76 64.14
C VAL A 367 -41.36 -19.65 64.61
N ILE A 368 -42.13 -20.32 63.72
CA ILE A 368 -43.20 -21.33 63.95
C ILE A 368 -44.65 -20.76 64.12
N LEU A 369 -45.70 -21.21 63.40
CA LEU A 369 -45.75 -21.53 61.96
C LEU A 369 -47.16 -21.35 61.28
N PRO A 370 -48.23 -22.19 61.45
CA PRO A 370 -49.20 -22.38 60.35
C PRO A 370 -50.72 -22.53 60.67
N SER A 371 -51.61 -21.78 59.99
CA SER A 371 -52.94 -22.29 59.57
C SER A 371 -53.52 -21.51 58.37
N LYS A 372 -54.40 -22.15 57.57
CA LYS A 372 -55.15 -21.68 56.36
C LYS A 372 -54.38 -20.94 55.24
N GLY A 373 -53.47 -20.03 55.54
CA GLY A 373 -52.71 -19.23 54.59
C GLY A 373 -51.91 -20.03 53.57
N LYS A 374 -51.62 -21.32 53.78
CA LYS A 374 -50.87 -22.14 52.80
C LYS A 374 -51.58 -22.30 51.45
N PHE A 375 -52.91 -22.30 51.37
CA PHE A 375 -53.59 -22.38 50.06
C PHE A 375 -53.56 -21.04 49.32
N LEU A 376 -53.83 -19.94 50.02
CA LEU A 376 -53.70 -18.58 49.45
C LEU A 376 -52.24 -18.20 49.16
N ALA A 377 -51.28 -18.73 49.90
CA ALA A 377 -49.86 -18.59 49.63
C ALA A 377 -49.39 -19.53 48.51
N PHE A 378 -50.02 -20.70 48.29
CA PHE A 378 -49.71 -21.54 47.13
C PHE A 378 -50.34 -20.99 45.86
N LEU A 379 -51.57 -20.48 45.91
CA LEU A 379 -52.22 -19.77 44.80
C LEU A 379 -51.53 -18.42 44.53
N GLY A 380 -51.16 -17.69 45.58
CA GLY A 380 -50.37 -16.46 45.48
C GLY A 380 -48.97 -16.72 44.95
N LEU A 381 -48.26 -17.76 45.44
CA LEU A 381 -46.99 -18.19 44.88
C LEU A 381 -47.14 -18.72 43.46
N ALA A 382 -48.28 -19.34 43.09
CA ALA A 382 -48.54 -19.77 41.71
C ALA A 382 -48.87 -18.60 40.77
N ILE A 383 -49.53 -17.55 41.25
CA ILE A 383 -49.78 -16.31 40.49
C ILE A 383 -48.48 -15.48 40.39
N ILE A 384 -47.65 -15.46 41.42
CA ILE A 384 -46.31 -14.85 41.40
C ILE A 384 -45.37 -15.68 40.51
N LEU A 385 -45.37 -17.00 40.61
CA LEU A 385 -44.58 -17.89 39.74
C LEU A 385 -45.06 -17.78 38.30
N PHE A 386 -46.36 -17.76 38.02
CA PHE A 386 -46.89 -17.54 36.67
C PHE A 386 -46.54 -16.14 36.16
N GLY A 387 -46.69 -15.11 36.99
CA GLY A 387 -46.30 -13.72 36.69
C GLY A 387 -44.79 -13.50 36.56
N LEU A 388 -43.94 -14.43 37.02
CA LEU A 388 -42.49 -14.42 36.82
C LEU A 388 -42.08 -15.31 35.63
N LEU A 389 -42.64 -16.53 35.53
CA LEU A 389 -42.34 -17.53 34.51
C LEU A 389 -42.94 -17.20 33.14
N TYR A 390 -44.16 -16.66 33.07
CA TYR A 390 -44.77 -16.30 31.79
C TYR A 390 -43.93 -15.23 31.06
N PRO A 391 -43.49 -14.13 31.70
CA PRO A 391 -42.45 -13.26 31.15
C PRO A 391 -41.14 -13.97 30.81
N LEU A 392 -40.63 -14.87 31.65
CA LEU A 392 -39.36 -15.57 31.41
C LEU A 392 -39.41 -16.50 30.17
N ILE A 393 -40.56 -17.15 29.97
CA ILE A 393 -40.90 -17.95 28.79
C ILE A 393 -41.06 -17.02 27.57
N THR A 394 -41.75 -15.89 27.72
CA THR A 394 -41.94 -14.92 26.63
C THR A 394 -40.60 -14.32 26.18
N LEU A 395 -39.67 -14.07 27.10
CA LEU A 395 -38.30 -13.59 26.80
C LEU A 395 -37.44 -14.66 26.11
N THR A 396 -37.56 -15.94 26.49
CA THR A 396 -36.83 -17.03 25.82
C THR A 396 -37.41 -17.39 24.45
N VAL A 397 -38.74 -17.35 24.30
CA VAL A 397 -39.42 -17.44 22.99
C VAL A 397 -39.06 -16.25 22.11
N GLY A 398 -39.12 -15.02 22.63
CA GLY A 398 -38.74 -13.81 21.91
C GLY A 398 -37.31 -13.85 21.38
N ALA A 399 -36.34 -14.28 22.20
CA ALA A 399 -34.96 -14.47 21.77
C ALA A 399 -34.80 -15.54 20.66
N PHE A 400 -35.59 -16.61 20.69
CA PHE A 400 -35.63 -17.61 19.62
C PHE A 400 -36.25 -17.03 18.33
N THR A 401 -37.38 -16.34 18.43
CA THR A 401 -38.08 -15.70 17.31
C THR A 401 -37.22 -14.64 16.62
N ILE A 402 -36.53 -13.79 17.38
CA ILE A 402 -35.56 -12.81 16.85
C ILE A 402 -34.47 -13.52 16.03
N ARG A 403 -33.87 -14.59 16.59
CA ARG A 403 -32.84 -15.36 15.88
C ARG A 403 -33.39 -15.98 14.60
N GLN A 404 -34.56 -16.61 14.65
CA GLN A 404 -35.18 -17.27 13.49
C GLN A 404 -35.42 -16.27 12.34
N HIS A 405 -35.98 -15.09 12.63
CA HIS A 405 -36.16 -14.05 11.62
C HIS A 405 -34.83 -13.54 11.05
N LEU A 406 -33.79 -13.38 11.86
CA LEU A 406 -32.46 -12.97 11.37
C LEU A 406 -31.79 -14.03 10.50
N GLU A 407 -31.97 -15.33 10.81
CA GLU A 407 -31.49 -16.44 9.97
C GLU A 407 -32.24 -16.47 8.62
N ILE A 408 -33.57 -16.33 8.61
CA ILE A 408 -34.36 -16.26 7.36
C ILE A 408 -34.00 -15.00 6.55
N ALA A 409 -33.70 -13.87 7.21
CA ALA A 409 -33.23 -12.65 6.55
C ALA A 409 -31.86 -12.86 5.89
N GLN A 410 -30.93 -13.57 6.55
CA GLN A 410 -29.62 -13.91 6.00
C GLN A 410 -29.73 -14.77 4.74
N ASP A 411 -30.55 -15.83 4.77
CA ASP A 411 -30.81 -16.68 3.60
C ASP A 411 -31.48 -15.88 2.46
N ALA A 412 -32.39 -14.96 2.79
CA ALA A 412 -33.04 -14.10 1.82
C ALA A 412 -32.05 -13.14 1.12
N ILE A 413 -31.11 -12.54 1.87
CA ILE A 413 -30.03 -11.69 1.29
C ILE A 413 -29.16 -12.51 0.33
N ALA A 414 -28.78 -13.73 0.71
CA ALA A 414 -27.95 -14.62 -0.12
C ALA A 414 -28.63 -15.01 -1.45
N LEU A 415 -29.96 -14.97 -1.50
CA LEU A 415 -30.78 -15.21 -2.70
C LEU A 415 -31.23 -13.92 -3.42
N GLY A 416 -30.78 -12.74 -2.98
CA GLY A 416 -31.21 -11.44 -3.54
C GLY A 416 -32.66 -11.04 -3.20
N GLN A 417 -33.31 -11.73 -2.26
CA GLN A 417 -34.70 -11.51 -1.85
C GLN A 417 -34.80 -10.38 -0.80
N PHE A 418 -34.34 -9.18 -1.15
CA PHE A 418 -34.21 -8.06 -0.20
C PHE A 418 -35.52 -7.62 0.44
N GLU A 419 -36.64 -7.64 -0.28
CA GLU A 419 -37.97 -7.35 0.30
C GLU A 419 -38.29 -8.30 1.46
N LYS A 420 -38.08 -9.60 1.26
CA LYS A 420 -38.26 -10.63 2.29
C LYS A 420 -37.32 -10.38 3.47
N ALA A 421 -36.03 -10.13 3.22
CA ALA A 421 -35.08 -9.79 4.28
C ALA A 421 -35.50 -8.55 5.10
N SER A 422 -36.11 -7.55 4.44
CA SER A 422 -36.65 -6.36 5.09
C SER A 422 -37.91 -6.64 5.92
N VAL A 423 -38.76 -7.58 5.49
CA VAL A 423 -39.92 -8.04 6.28
C VAL A 423 -39.46 -8.81 7.53
N GLU A 424 -38.52 -9.73 7.38
CA GLU A 424 -38.01 -10.55 8.49
C GLU A 424 -37.25 -9.70 9.53
N THR A 425 -36.41 -8.74 9.10
CA THR A 425 -35.75 -7.80 10.03
C THR A 425 -36.75 -6.90 10.77
N LYS A 426 -37.85 -6.49 10.13
CA LYS A 426 -38.96 -5.79 10.81
C LYS A 426 -39.69 -6.69 11.81
N ALA A 427 -39.87 -7.98 11.52
CA ALA A 427 -40.45 -8.94 12.46
C ALA A 427 -39.54 -9.16 13.69
N ALA A 428 -38.23 -9.29 13.50
CA ALA A 428 -37.25 -9.29 14.60
C ALA A 428 -37.32 -8.01 15.44
N MET A 429 -37.46 -6.84 14.79
CA MET A 429 -37.65 -5.54 15.44
C MET A 429 -38.99 -5.42 16.20
N GLN A 430 -40.02 -6.17 15.82
CA GLN A 430 -41.26 -6.25 16.58
C GLN A 430 -41.11 -7.17 17.81
N ALA A 431 -40.44 -8.32 17.66
CA ALA A 431 -40.18 -9.26 18.74
C ALA A 431 -39.27 -8.69 19.86
N ILE A 432 -38.26 -7.88 19.51
CA ILE A 432 -37.43 -7.19 20.51
C ILE A 432 -38.23 -6.15 21.31
N LYS A 433 -39.17 -5.45 20.67
CA LYS A 433 -40.04 -4.44 21.32
C LYS A 433 -41.04 -5.09 22.28
N GLN A 434 -41.71 -6.16 21.87
CA GLN A 434 -42.54 -6.99 22.77
C GLN A 434 -41.73 -7.51 23.97
N SER A 435 -40.50 -7.95 23.74
CA SER A 435 -39.60 -8.40 24.82
C SER A 435 -39.21 -7.27 25.78
N LYS A 436 -39.01 -6.03 25.30
CA LYS A 436 -38.81 -4.85 26.16
C LYS A 436 -40.07 -4.46 26.95
N GLU A 437 -41.27 -4.60 26.39
CA GLU A 437 -42.52 -4.39 27.13
C GLU A 437 -42.66 -5.39 28.29
N VAL A 438 -42.30 -6.65 28.05
CA VAL A 438 -42.27 -7.71 29.08
C VAL A 438 -41.28 -7.37 30.21
N ILE A 439 -40.09 -6.83 29.92
CA ILE A 439 -39.16 -6.35 30.97
C ILE A 439 -39.70 -5.12 31.69
N ASN A 440 -40.32 -4.18 30.98
CA ASN A 440 -40.94 -3.00 31.61
C ASN A 440 -42.07 -3.36 32.59
N SER A 441 -42.78 -4.48 32.37
CA SER A 441 -43.76 -4.99 33.35
C SER A 441 -43.14 -5.31 34.72
N PHE A 442 -41.83 -5.60 34.78
CA PHE A 442 -41.08 -5.87 36.01
C PHE A 442 -40.52 -4.62 36.71
N GLN A 443 -40.81 -3.39 36.27
CA GLN A 443 -40.32 -2.17 36.95
C GLN A 443 -40.68 -2.11 38.44
N ILE A 444 -41.72 -2.81 38.91
CA ILE A 444 -42.05 -2.92 40.34
C ILE A 444 -40.93 -3.64 41.13
N LEU A 445 -40.28 -4.65 40.55
CA LEU A 445 -39.16 -5.38 41.16
C LEU A 445 -37.89 -4.52 41.21
N LYS A 446 -37.62 -3.76 40.14
CA LYS A 446 -36.53 -2.77 40.09
C LYS A 446 -36.73 -1.63 41.12
N ARG A 447 -37.97 -1.15 41.32
CA ARG A 447 -38.29 -0.12 42.32
C ARG A 447 -38.08 -0.55 43.78
N ILE A 448 -37.99 -1.85 44.06
CA ILE A 448 -37.73 -2.38 45.41
C ILE A 448 -36.27 -2.88 45.58
N GLY A 449 -35.38 -2.55 44.64
CA GLY A 449 -33.95 -2.87 44.71
C GLY A 449 -33.61 -4.36 44.58
N LEU A 450 -34.54 -5.16 44.05
CA LEU A 450 -34.36 -6.60 43.87
C LEU A 450 -33.94 -6.91 42.43
N LEU A 451 -32.77 -7.54 42.30
CA LEU A 451 -32.19 -7.98 41.02
C LEU A 451 -31.77 -6.83 40.07
N ASP A 452 -31.50 -5.62 40.58
CA ASP A 452 -31.11 -4.45 39.77
C ASP A 452 -29.95 -4.74 38.79
N GLY A 453 -28.93 -5.50 39.20
CA GLY A 453 -27.84 -5.92 38.33
C GLY A 453 -28.30 -6.79 37.15
N VAL A 454 -29.31 -7.63 37.36
CA VAL A 454 -29.93 -8.45 36.29
C VAL A 454 -30.79 -7.58 35.38
N PHE A 455 -31.55 -6.63 35.93
CA PHE A 455 -32.35 -5.70 35.12
C PHE A 455 -31.47 -4.79 34.26
N ASN A 456 -30.38 -4.24 34.81
CA ASN A 456 -29.45 -3.40 34.06
C ASN A 456 -28.72 -4.22 32.97
N TYR A 457 -28.26 -5.44 33.29
CA TYR A 457 -27.67 -6.38 32.32
C TYR A 457 -28.63 -6.72 31.17
N LEU A 458 -29.91 -6.97 31.49
CA LEU A 458 -30.93 -7.21 30.46
C LEU A 458 -31.22 -5.95 29.65
N GLU A 459 -31.41 -4.79 30.27
CA GLU A 459 -31.63 -3.52 29.56
C GLU A 459 -30.48 -3.20 28.59
N GLU A 460 -29.23 -3.47 28.99
CA GLU A 460 -28.05 -3.34 28.13
C GLU A 460 -28.07 -4.34 26.97
N LEU A 461 -28.30 -5.64 27.21
CA LEU A 461 -28.45 -6.63 26.14
C LEU A 461 -29.59 -6.31 25.17
N PHE A 462 -30.74 -5.87 25.67
CA PHE A 462 -31.90 -5.49 24.85
C PHE A 462 -31.66 -4.18 24.09
N SER A 463 -30.81 -3.29 24.59
CA SER A 463 -30.31 -2.12 23.86
C SER A 463 -29.37 -2.52 22.72
N LEU A 464 -28.36 -3.34 23.01
CA LEU A 464 -27.40 -3.86 22.02
C LEU A 464 -28.08 -4.73 20.94
N THR A 465 -29.11 -5.50 21.30
CA THR A 465 -29.85 -6.31 20.34
C THR A 465 -30.76 -5.46 19.43
N GLU A 466 -31.42 -4.42 19.96
CA GLU A 466 -32.19 -3.48 19.13
C GLU A 466 -31.28 -2.73 18.15
N GLU A 467 -30.17 -2.17 18.63
CA GLU A 467 -29.15 -1.51 17.80
C GLU A 467 -28.56 -2.45 16.72
N GLY A 468 -28.40 -3.73 17.05
CA GLY A 468 -27.94 -4.76 16.12
C GLY A 468 -28.96 -5.07 15.02
N ILE A 469 -30.25 -5.21 15.36
CA ILE A 469 -31.32 -5.41 14.37
C ILE A 469 -31.47 -4.17 13.49
N GLU A 470 -31.36 -2.95 14.04
CA GLU A 470 -31.31 -1.72 13.24
C GLU A 470 -30.10 -1.73 12.28
N GLY A 471 -28.91 -2.10 12.76
CA GLY A 471 -27.70 -2.22 11.94
C GLY A 471 -27.86 -3.22 10.78
N VAL A 472 -28.50 -4.38 11.02
CA VAL A 472 -28.82 -5.37 9.98
C VAL A 472 -29.89 -4.85 9.01
N ASN A 473 -30.93 -4.16 9.49
CA ASN A 473 -31.95 -3.56 8.62
C ASN A 473 -31.34 -2.48 7.70
N HIS A 474 -30.45 -1.64 8.22
CA HIS A 474 -29.67 -0.70 7.40
C HIS A 474 -28.77 -1.42 6.38
N ALA A 475 -28.16 -2.57 6.76
CA ALA A 475 -27.39 -3.39 5.82
C ALA A 475 -28.27 -3.89 4.66
N VAL A 476 -29.47 -4.43 4.97
CA VAL A 476 -30.43 -4.93 3.97
C VAL A 476 -30.81 -3.82 3.00
N ILE A 477 -31.24 -2.65 3.49
CA ILE A 477 -31.66 -1.53 2.63
C ILE A 477 -30.48 -0.99 1.81
N GLY A 478 -29.28 -0.92 2.38
CA GLY A 478 -28.08 -0.52 1.66
C GLY A 478 -27.71 -1.48 0.53
N MET A 479 -27.75 -2.79 0.78
CA MET A 479 -27.47 -3.82 -0.22
C MET A 479 -28.57 -3.92 -1.29
N GLU A 480 -29.84 -3.80 -0.91
CA GLU A 480 -30.99 -3.72 -1.83
C GLU A 480 -30.80 -2.58 -2.85
N VAL A 481 -30.42 -1.41 -2.36
CA VAL A 481 -30.21 -0.22 -3.19
C VAL A 481 -29.01 -0.38 -4.12
N LEU A 482 -27.90 -0.97 -3.63
CA LEU A 482 -26.76 -1.33 -4.51
C LEU A 482 -27.13 -2.35 -5.58
N PHE A 483 -27.88 -3.38 -5.21
CA PHE A 483 -28.38 -4.40 -6.13
C PHE A 483 -29.28 -3.77 -7.21
N LYS A 484 -30.13 -2.80 -6.84
CA LYS A 484 -30.89 -2.02 -7.82
C LYS A 484 -29.97 -1.26 -8.79
N THR A 485 -28.79 -0.79 -8.36
CA THR A 485 -27.85 -0.14 -9.28
C THR A 485 -27.22 -1.10 -10.30
N THR A 486 -27.07 -2.41 -10.03
CA THR A 486 -26.50 -3.33 -11.06
C THR A 486 -27.44 -3.45 -12.26
N LYS A 487 -28.76 -3.52 -12.01
CA LYS A 487 -29.80 -3.46 -13.06
C LYS A 487 -29.83 -2.10 -13.80
N ILE A 488 -29.40 -1.01 -13.18
CA ILE A 488 -29.24 0.28 -13.88
C ILE A 488 -27.97 0.29 -14.75
N ILE A 489 -26.89 -0.37 -14.28
CA ILE A 489 -25.61 -0.46 -15.00
C ILE A 489 -25.76 -1.27 -16.30
N SER A 490 -26.50 -2.39 -16.31
CA SER A 490 -26.89 -3.11 -17.54
C SER A 490 -27.86 -2.30 -18.39
N GLY A 491 -28.83 -1.63 -17.76
CA GLY A 491 -29.88 -0.88 -18.44
C GLY A 491 -31.26 -1.51 -18.36
N GLU A 492 -31.40 -2.65 -17.68
CA GLU A 492 -32.70 -3.24 -17.27
C GLU A 492 -33.60 -2.20 -16.57
N LEU A 493 -32.99 -1.26 -15.82
CA LEU A 493 -33.69 -0.17 -15.15
C LEU A 493 -33.25 1.21 -15.66
N ASN A 494 -34.18 1.95 -16.23
CA ASN A 494 -33.92 3.30 -16.76
C ASN A 494 -34.11 4.41 -15.70
N GLU A 495 -33.45 4.28 -14.55
CA GLU A 495 -33.46 5.27 -13.46
C GLU A 495 -32.15 6.09 -13.41
N ASP A 496 -32.10 7.11 -12.54
CA ASP A 496 -30.87 7.83 -12.15
C ASP A 496 -30.24 7.16 -10.92
N PRO A 497 -29.03 6.58 -11.02
CA PRO A 497 -28.39 5.91 -9.89
C PRO A 497 -27.76 6.86 -8.86
N GLN A 498 -27.65 8.17 -9.13
CA GLN A 498 -27.00 9.14 -8.22
C GLN A 498 -27.63 9.17 -6.82
N ALA A 499 -28.97 9.17 -6.75
CA ALA A 499 -29.71 9.15 -5.49
C ALA A 499 -29.63 7.77 -4.78
N LEU A 500 -29.55 6.68 -5.56
CA LEU A 500 -29.41 5.33 -5.04
C LEU A 500 -28.03 5.13 -4.40
N TYR A 501 -26.94 5.53 -5.05
CA TYR A 501 -25.60 5.47 -4.46
C TYR A 501 -25.50 6.30 -3.17
N GLN A 502 -26.09 7.50 -3.12
CA GLN A 502 -26.13 8.32 -1.90
C GLN A 502 -26.90 7.62 -0.76
N LYS A 503 -28.05 7.00 -1.06
CA LYS A 503 -28.79 6.20 -0.06
C LYS A 503 -27.96 4.99 0.40
N ALA A 504 -27.36 4.24 -0.50
CA ALA A 504 -26.51 3.09 -0.15
C ALA A 504 -25.32 3.48 0.74
N GLN A 505 -24.62 4.59 0.41
CA GLN A 505 -23.53 5.12 1.23
C GLN A 505 -23.98 5.48 2.65
N LEU A 506 -25.15 6.11 2.79
CA LEU A 506 -25.74 6.47 4.09
C LEU A 506 -26.09 5.21 4.90
N GLU A 507 -26.94 4.35 4.35
CA GLU A 507 -27.47 3.15 5.02
C GLU A 507 -26.33 2.21 5.45
N LEU A 508 -25.34 1.96 4.57
CA LEU A 508 -24.21 1.07 4.89
C LEU A 508 -23.23 1.69 5.89
N THR A 509 -23.14 3.03 5.95
CA THR A 509 -22.36 3.71 7.00
C THR A 509 -23.06 3.59 8.36
N SER A 510 -24.37 3.86 8.44
CA SER A 510 -25.16 3.67 9.67
C SER A 510 -25.18 2.20 10.13
N SER A 511 -25.19 1.25 9.18
CA SER A 511 -25.03 -0.18 9.47
C SER A 511 -23.68 -0.48 10.13
N GLY A 512 -22.57 -0.03 9.54
CA GLY A 512 -21.22 -0.25 10.08
C GLY A 512 -21.04 0.36 11.47
N GLU A 513 -21.51 1.59 11.68
CA GLU A 513 -21.48 2.28 12.98
C GLU A 513 -22.26 1.52 14.06
N LYS A 514 -23.48 1.05 13.75
CA LYS A 514 -24.32 0.29 14.69
C LYS A 514 -23.72 -1.06 15.02
N ILE A 515 -23.30 -1.83 14.02
CA ILE A 515 -22.70 -3.16 14.22
C ILE A 515 -21.38 -3.04 15.02
N ALA A 516 -20.57 -2.00 14.76
CA ALA A 516 -19.36 -1.73 15.55
C ALA A 516 -19.67 -1.33 17.00
N LYS A 517 -20.70 -0.50 17.23
CA LYS A 517 -21.20 -0.16 18.57
C LYS A 517 -21.66 -1.41 19.34
N VAL A 518 -22.39 -2.31 18.68
CA VAL A 518 -22.81 -3.60 19.27
C VAL A 518 -21.62 -4.48 19.61
N LYS A 519 -20.65 -4.62 18.69
CA LYS A 519 -19.42 -5.38 18.95
C LYS A 519 -18.67 -4.83 20.17
N LEU A 520 -18.56 -3.50 20.29
CA LEU A 520 -17.90 -2.84 21.43
C LEU A 520 -18.64 -3.11 22.75
N GLY A 521 -19.97 -2.98 22.78
CA GLY A 521 -20.75 -3.28 23.99
C GLY A 521 -20.69 -4.76 24.40
N LEU A 522 -20.77 -5.69 23.45
CA LEU A 522 -20.58 -7.12 23.69
C LEU A 522 -19.14 -7.48 24.13
N SER A 523 -18.18 -6.58 23.93
CA SER A 523 -16.79 -6.71 24.39
C SER A 523 -16.53 -6.02 25.74
N ASP A 524 -17.53 -5.37 26.35
CA ASP A 524 -17.34 -4.71 27.64
C ASP A 524 -17.17 -5.72 28.78
N LYS A 525 -16.18 -5.50 29.64
CA LYS A 525 -15.85 -6.41 30.74
C LYS A 525 -16.98 -6.49 31.77
N ASN A 526 -17.67 -5.40 32.06
CA ASN A 526 -18.75 -5.36 33.04
C ASN A 526 -19.93 -6.23 32.58
N LEU A 527 -20.24 -6.19 31.28
CA LEU A 527 -21.22 -7.08 30.66
C LEU A 527 -20.74 -8.54 30.72
N LEU A 528 -19.52 -8.81 30.23
CA LEU A 528 -18.94 -10.15 30.16
C LEU A 528 -18.73 -10.84 31.51
N ASP A 529 -18.48 -10.08 32.58
CA ASP A 529 -18.30 -10.61 33.94
C ASP A 529 -19.63 -10.68 34.71
N SER A 530 -20.67 -9.97 34.24
CA SER A 530 -22.07 -10.16 34.65
C SER A 530 -22.77 -11.33 33.92
N SER A 531 -22.25 -11.76 32.76
CA SER A 531 -22.82 -12.84 31.95
C SER A 531 -22.72 -14.23 32.60
N PRO A 532 -23.82 -15.01 32.69
CA PRO A 532 -23.77 -16.43 33.00
C PRO A 532 -22.87 -17.20 32.02
N GLY A 533 -22.09 -18.17 32.50
CA GLY A 533 -21.00 -18.80 31.72
C GLY A 533 -21.39 -19.37 30.35
N GLN A 534 -22.56 -20.01 30.22
CA GLN A 534 -23.06 -20.50 28.92
C GLN A 534 -23.45 -19.37 27.95
N LEU A 535 -23.81 -18.19 28.47
CA LEU A 535 -24.15 -17.02 27.68
C LEU A 535 -22.89 -16.24 27.28
N LYS A 536 -21.86 -16.19 28.14
CA LYS A 536 -20.53 -15.61 27.83
C LYS A 536 -19.92 -16.25 26.57
N VAL A 537 -19.89 -17.58 26.48
CA VAL A 537 -19.39 -18.30 25.29
C VAL A 537 -20.19 -17.96 24.02
N ARG A 538 -21.50 -17.72 24.13
CA ARG A 538 -22.34 -17.29 22.99
C ARG A 538 -22.10 -15.83 22.59
N ILE A 539 -21.81 -14.96 23.55
CA ILE A 539 -21.41 -13.57 23.29
C ILE A 539 -20.04 -13.53 22.58
N GLU A 540 -19.09 -14.37 22.99
CA GLU A 540 -17.78 -14.50 22.33
C GLU A 540 -17.88 -15.05 20.90
N ASP A 541 -18.75 -16.03 20.64
CA ASP A 541 -19.07 -16.54 19.29
C ASP A 541 -19.78 -15.49 18.42
N LEU A 542 -20.77 -14.78 18.96
CA LEU A 542 -21.45 -13.68 18.28
C LEU A 542 -20.49 -12.54 17.93
N THR A 543 -19.58 -12.18 18.85
CA THR A 543 -18.58 -11.13 18.64
C THR A 543 -17.64 -11.46 17.47
N LYS A 544 -17.27 -12.73 17.29
CA LYS A 544 -16.50 -13.20 16.13
C LYS A 544 -17.29 -13.16 14.83
N LYS A 545 -18.60 -13.45 14.86
CA LYS A 545 -19.48 -13.36 13.68
C LYS A 545 -19.74 -11.91 13.26
N LEU A 546 -19.82 -10.98 14.21
CA LEU A 546 -19.93 -9.55 13.95
C LEU A 546 -18.71 -9.00 13.20
N ASP A 547 -17.51 -9.57 13.36
CA ASP A 547 -16.34 -9.20 12.54
C ASP A 547 -16.54 -9.55 11.06
N SER A 548 -17.03 -10.75 10.75
CA SER A 548 -17.37 -11.14 9.38
C SER A 548 -18.48 -10.27 8.78
N TYR A 549 -19.47 -9.87 9.59
CA TYR A 549 -20.54 -8.97 9.13
C TYR A 549 -20.04 -7.53 8.92
N LEU A 550 -19.13 -7.03 9.75
CA LEU A 550 -18.47 -5.74 9.53
C LEU A 550 -17.63 -5.74 8.25
N GLU A 551 -16.89 -6.81 7.98
CA GLU A 551 -16.12 -6.95 6.74
C GLU A 551 -17.02 -6.87 5.49
N LEU A 552 -18.15 -7.60 5.49
CA LEU A 552 -19.13 -7.58 4.41
C LEU A 552 -19.79 -6.20 4.24
N VAL A 553 -20.13 -5.53 5.34
CA VAL A 553 -20.72 -4.18 5.31
C VAL A 553 -19.72 -3.15 4.79
N GLU A 554 -18.45 -3.18 5.22
CA GLU A 554 -17.43 -2.26 4.69
C GLU A 554 -17.07 -2.56 3.22
N LYS A 555 -17.09 -3.83 2.76
CA LYS A 555 -16.99 -4.19 1.34
C LYS A 555 -18.16 -3.62 0.51
N ALA A 556 -19.40 -3.78 0.97
CA ALA A 556 -20.58 -3.21 0.31
C ALA A 556 -20.57 -1.67 0.31
N LYS A 557 -20.27 -1.05 1.45
CA LYS A 557 -20.14 0.40 1.63
C LYS A 557 -19.11 0.98 0.67
N ALA A 558 -17.96 0.33 0.52
CA ALA A 558 -16.95 0.74 -0.44
C ALA A 558 -17.42 0.58 -1.90
N ALA A 559 -18.14 -0.48 -2.25
CA ALA A 559 -18.78 -0.57 -3.56
C ALA A 559 -19.74 0.62 -3.81
N ALA A 560 -20.45 1.10 -2.79
CA ALA A 560 -21.28 2.31 -2.88
C ALA A 560 -20.48 3.59 -3.15
N TYR A 561 -19.21 3.68 -2.72
CA TYR A 561 -18.31 4.78 -3.04
C TYR A 561 -17.61 4.62 -4.41
N LEU A 562 -17.19 3.40 -4.78
CA LEU A 562 -16.47 3.13 -6.03
C LEU A 562 -17.37 3.15 -7.27
N LEU A 563 -18.53 2.50 -7.21
CA LEU A 563 -19.39 2.29 -8.37
C LEU A 563 -19.77 3.62 -9.07
N PRO A 564 -20.21 4.70 -8.39
CA PRO A 564 -20.52 5.96 -9.09
C PRO A 564 -19.33 6.58 -9.84
N GLU A 565 -18.11 6.35 -9.34
CA GLU A 565 -16.87 6.80 -9.98
C GLU A 565 -16.48 5.90 -11.17
N VAL A 566 -16.69 4.59 -11.09
CA VAL A 566 -16.43 3.64 -12.18
C VAL A 566 -17.47 3.73 -13.30
N THR A 567 -18.76 3.82 -12.97
CA THR A 567 -19.88 3.84 -13.93
C THR A 567 -20.12 5.23 -14.52
N ALA A 568 -19.29 6.22 -14.18
CA ALA A 568 -19.33 7.58 -14.72
C ALA A 568 -20.71 8.23 -14.60
N VAL A 569 -21.32 8.22 -13.41
CA VAL A 569 -22.62 8.86 -13.12
C VAL A 569 -22.61 10.34 -13.56
N ASN A 570 -21.46 11.00 -13.40
CA ASN A 570 -21.18 12.30 -13.98
C ASN A 570 -20.27 12.15 -15.21
N GLY A 571 -20.81 12.39 -16.41
CA GLY A 571 -20.08 12.34 -17.67
C GLY A 571 -20.00 10.95 -18.31
N SER A 572 -18.84 10.59 -18.86
CA SER A 572 -18.55 9.31 -19.48
C SER A 572 -17.10 8.91 -19.25
N LYS A 573 -16.82 7.60 -19.12
CA LYS A 573 -15.47 7.06 -18.91
C LYS A 573 -15.24 5.78 -19.71
N LYS A 574 -13.99 5.54 -20.06
CA LYS A 574 -13.51 4.44 -20.90
C LYS A 574 -12.48 3.58 -20.17
N TYR A 575 -12.66 2.27 -20.29
CA TYR A 575 -11.84 1.25 -19.65
C TYR A 575 -11.37 0.21 -20.68
N LEU A 576 -10.16 -0.29 -20.49
CA LEU A 576 -9.60 -1.39 -21.27
C LEU A 576 -9.61 -2.65 -20.42
N ILE A 577 -10.28 -3.69 -20.89
CA ILE A 577 -10.25 -5.03 -20.27
C ILE A 577 -9.28 -5.88 -21.08
N LEU A 578 -8.19 -6.32 -20.45
CA LEU A 578 -7.20 -7.24 -21.01
C LEU A 578 -7.68 -8.68 -20.77
N LEU A 579 -7.97 -9.42 -21.84
CA LEU A 579 -8.51 -10.77 -21.77
C LEU A 579 -7.36 -11.78 -21.85
N GLN A 580 -7.08 -12.43 -20.73
CA GLN A 580 -5.84 -13.15 -20.49
C GLN A 580 -6.04 -14.68 -20.51
N ASN A 581 -5.19 -15.37 -21.27
CA ASN A 581 -5.16 -16.82 -21.31
C ASN A 581 -4.04 -17.33 -20.40
N ASN A 582 -4.39 -17.66 -19.16
CA ASN A 582 -3.46 -18.16 -18.13
C ASN A 582 -2.93 -19.58 -18.39
N PHE A 583 -3.37 -20.26 -19.46
CA PHE A 583 -2.66 -21.45 -19.96
C PHE A 583 -1.36 -21.12 -20.68
N GLU A 584 -1.17 -19.86 -21.08
CA GLU A 584 0.14 -19.26 -21.35
C GLU A 584 0.42 -18.20 -20.27
N LEU A 585 0.92 -18.65 -19.13
CA LEU A 585 1.01 -17.84 -17.91
C LEU A 585 1.90 -16.59 -18.11
N ARG A 586 1.44 -15.46 -17.55
CA ARG A 586 2.18 -14.19 -17.48
C ARG A 586 2.15 -13.65 -16.04
N PRO A 587 3.06 -12.74 -15.66
CA PRO A 587 3.17 -12.25 -14.28
C PRO A 587 1.88 -11.71 -13.65
N THR A 588 0.98 -11.10 -14.42
CA THR A 588 -0.33 -10.59 -13.91
C THR A 588 -1.54 -11.45 -14.29
N GLY A 589 -1.35 -12.70 -14.75
CA GLY A 589 -2.46 -13.59 -15.11
C GLY A 589 -2.10 -14.51 -16.28
N GLY A 590 -2.14 -14.00 -17.50
CA GLY A 590 -1.93 -14.80 -18.71
C GLY A 590 -1.67 -13.96 -19.95
N PHE A 591 -1.28 -14.60 -21.06
CA PHE A 591 -1.08 -13.93 -22.34
C PHE A 591 -2.36 -13.21 -22.78
N ILE A 592 -2.25 -11.92 -23.10
CA ILE A 592 -3.39 -11.10 -23.51
C ILE A 592 -3.72 -11.46 -24.96
N GLY A 593 -4.69 -12.34 -25.18
CA GLY A 593 -5.06 -12.80 -26.54
C GLY A 593 -6.18 -11.96 -27.18
N SER A 594 -6.91 -11.17 -26.39
CA SER A 594 -7.98 -10.30 -26.85
C SER A 594 -8.14 -9.14 -25.87
N PHE A 595 -8.92 -8.13 -26.23
CA PHE A 595 -9.28 -7.05 -25.32
C PHE A 595 -10.76 -6.69 -25.44
N ALA A 596 -11.30 -6.00 -24.45
CA ALA A 596 -12.58 -5.32 -24.57
C ALA A 596 -12.45 -3.83 -24.21
N LYS A 597 -13.07 -2.98 -25.02
CA LYS A 597 -13.27 -1.56 -24.73
C LYS A 597 -14.64 -1.36 -24.11
N LEU A 598 -14.68 -0.90 -22.87
CA LEU A 598 -15.90 -0.62 -22.11
C LEU A 598 -16.07 0.88 -21.93
N GLU A 599 -17.20 1.43 -22.36
CA GLU A 599 -17.58 2.83 -22.19
C GLU A 599 -18.86 2.92 -21.35
N PHE A 600 -18.77 3.62 -20.22
CA PHE A 600 -19.91 4.00 -19.39
C PHE A 600 -20.29 5.47 -19.65
N GLU A 601 -21.57 5.80 -19.52
CA GLU A 601 -22.08 7.17 -19.50
C GLU A 601 -23.28 7.28 -18.54
N LYS A 602 -23.30 8.30 -17.68
CA LYS A 602 -24.41 8.59 -16.73
C LYS A 602 -24.82 7.38 -15.87
N GLY A 603 -23.84 6.58 -15.44
CA GLY A 603 -24.06 5.41 -14.59
C GLY A 603 -24.43 4.12 -15.32
N LYS A 604 -24.56 4.15 -16.65
CA LYS A 604 -25.04 3.03 -17.48
C LYS A 604 -23.99 2.57 -18.48
N ILE A 605 -24.00 1.30 -18.85
CA ILE A 605 -23.20 0.81 -19.97
C ILE A 605 -23.71 1.44 -21.26
N LYS A 606 -22.79 2.05 -22.04
CA LYS A 606 -23.11 2.72 -23.30
C LYS A 606 -22.61 1.92 -24.49
N LYS A 607 -21.43 1.32 -24.34
CA LYS A 607 -20.83 0.42 -25.34
C LYS A 607 -19.87 -0.54 -24.67
N ILE A 608 -19.91 -1.79 -25.08
CA ILE A 608 -18.77 -2.70 -24.97
C ILE A 608 -18.45 -3.26 -26.36
N ALA A 609 -17.17 -3.42 -26.66
CA ALA A 609 -16.70 -4.04 -27.89
C ALA A 609 -15.49 -4.91 -27.56
N VAL A 610 -15.57 -6.19 -27.90
CA VAL A 610 -14.48 -7.18 -27.74
C VAL A 610 -13.83 -7.40 -29.11
N ASP A 611 -12.50 -7.40 -29.15
CA ASP A 611 -11.73 -7.60 -30.38
C ASP A 611 -10.38 -8.29 -30.11
N ASP A 612 -9.74 -8.79 -31.15
CA ASP A 612 -8.45 -9.46 -31.06
C ASP A 612 -7.30 -8.46 -30.87
N ILE A 613 -6.33 -8.81 -30.02
CA ILE A 613 -5.21 -7.95 -29.67
C ILE A 613 -4.29 -7.62 -30.87
N TYR A 614 -4.21 -8.55 -31.84
CA TYR A 614 -3.35 -8.39 -33.02
C TYR A 614 -3.78 -7.25 -33.93
N ASN A 615 -5.05 -6.81 -33.87
CA ASN A 615 -5.53 -5.64 -34.60
C ASN A 615 -4.86 -4.35 -34.08
N LEU A 616 -4.86 -4.14 -32.76
CA LEU A 616 -4.19 -2.99 -32.13
C LEU A 616 -2.66 -3.05 -32.30
N ASP A 617 -2.06 -4.24 -32.15
CA ASP A 617 -0.62 -4.43 -32.35
C ASP A 617 -0.16 -4.21 -33.81
N GLY A 618 -1.06 -4.41 -34.78
CA GLY A 618 -0.84 -4.08 -36.19
C GLY A 618 -0.82 -2.58 -36.47
N GLU A 619 -1.59 -1.79 -35.70
CA GLU A 619 -1.64 -0.33 -35.81
C GLU A 619 -0.48 0.41 -35.11
N LEU A 620 0.30 -0.28 -34.27
CA LEU A 620 1.44 0.31 -33.54
C LEU A 620 2.61 0.66 -34.48
N LYS A 621 2.65 1.93 -34.91
CA LYS A 621 3.66 2.50 -35.84
C LYS A 621 5.05 2.74 -35.23
N GLU A 622 5.12 2.98 -33.91
CA GLU A 622 6.38 3.25 -33.22
C GLU A 622 7.03 1.95 -32.73
N ILE A 623 8.35 1.80 -32.95
CA ILE A 623 9.14 0.74 -32.33
C ILE A 623 9.50 1.15 -30.91
N ILE A 624 8.88 0.51 -29.93
CA ILE A 624 9.18 0.65 -28.50
C ILE A 624 10.04 -0.56 -28.10
N GLU A 625 11.15 -0.35 -27.38
CA GLU A 625 12.02 -1.45 -26.97
C GLU A 625 11.35 -2.32 -25.88
N PRO A 626 11.36 -3.67 -26.00
CA PRO A 626 10.80 -4.55 -24.98
C PRO A 626 11.80 -4.81 -23.84
N PRO A 627 11.31 -5.26 -22.67
CA PRO A 627 12.14 -5.85 -21.61
C PRO A 627 13.14 -6.87 -22.15
N ILE A 628 14.35 -6.88 -21.60
CA ILE A 628 15.47 -7.70 -22.10
C ILE A 628 15.17 -9.21 -22.06
N ASP A 629 14.41 -9.67 -21.08
CA ASP A 629 13.90 -11.05 -21.02
C ASP A 629 12.99 -11.39 -22.22
N LEU A 630 12.04 -10.52 -22.60
CA LEU A 630 11.20 -10.74 -23.79
C LEU A 630 11.99 -10.66 -25.10
N LYS A 631 13.00 -9.79 -25.14
CA LYS A 631 13.92 -9.66 -26.28
C LYS A 631 14.73 -10.94 -26.50
N ASN A 632 15.28 -11.50 -25.43
CA ASN A 632 16.19 -12.66 -25.48
C ASN A 632 15.47 -14.01 -25.46
N ASP A 633 14.43 -14.18 -24.64
CA ASP A 633 13.75 -15.47 -24.48
C ASP A 633 12.63 -15.69 -25.51
N LEU A 634 11.89 -14.64 -25.86
CA LEU A 634 10.76 -14.69 -26.80
C LEU A 634 11.12 -14.15 -28.20
N GLY A 635 12.35 -13.63 -28.38
CA GLY A 635 12.85 -13.13 -29.66
C GLY A 635 12.18 -11.83 -30.14
N GLN A 636 11.54 -11.07 -29.26
CA GLN A 636 10.79 -9.87 -29.65
C GLN A 636 11.70 -8.65 -29.84
N ASN A 637 11.68 -8.08 -31.06
CA ASN A 637 12.43 -6.85 -31.38
C ASN A 637 11.67 -5.55 -31.07
N ARG A 638 10.41 -5.63 -30.63
CA ARG A 638 9.59 -4.50 -30.18
C ARG A 638 8.59 -4.95 -29.12
N LEU A 639 8.23 -4.04 -28.21
CA LEU A 639 7.16 -4.21 -27.24
C LEU A 639 5.80 -4.10 -27.93
N PHE A 640 4.87 -4.96 -27.54
CA PHE A 640 3.49 -5.02 -28.02
C PHE A 640 2.49 -4.86 -26.86
N LEU A 641 1.26 -4.47 -27.15
CA LEU A 641 0.19 -4.36 -26.16
C LEU A 641 -0.16 -5.72 -25.56
N ARG A 642 -0.10 -6.81 -26.34
CA ARG A 642 -0.33 -8.18 -25.83
C ARG A 642 0.71 -8.67 -24.82
N ASP A 643 1.89 -8.04 -24.80
CA ASP A 643 3.01 -8.32 -23.90
C ASP A 643 3.17 -7.22 -22.84
N SER A 644 2.19 -6.31 -22.69
CA SER A 644 2.23 -5.21 -21.72
C SER A 644 2.18 -5.67 -20.26
N ASN A 645 1.82 -6.93 -20.00
CA ASN A 645 1.69 -7.50 -18.65
C ASN A 645 2.91 -8.28 -18.15
N PHE A 646 4.09 -7.96 -18.68
CA PHE A 646 5.35 -8.58 -18.25
C PHE A 646 5.81 -8.14 -16.84
N GLU A 647 5.27 -7.07 -16.25
CA GLU A 647 5.62 -6.66 -14.88
C GLU A 647 4.66 -7.22 -13.83
N PRO A 648 5.15 -7.82 -12.72
CA PRO A 648 4.29 -8.47 -11.71
C PRO A 648 3.48 -7.46 -10.88
N ASP A 649 3.90 -6.20 -10.81
CA ASP A 649 3.08 -5.12 -10.29
C ASP A 649 2.03 -4.76 -11.34
N PHE A 650 0.80 -5.25 -11.17
CA PHE A 650 -0.28 -5.02 -12.13
C PHE A 650 -0.54 -3.53 -12.42
N PRO A 651 -0.47 -2.58 -11.48
CA PRO A 651 -0.59 -1.15 -11.81
C PRO A 651 0.47 -0.67 -12.80
N THR A 652 1.68 -1.22 -12.77
CA THR A 652 2.77 -0.88 -13.71
C THR A 652 2.51 -1.49 -15.09
N SER A 653 2.12 -2.75 -15.15
CA SER A 653 1.62 -3.41 -16.38
C SER A 653 0.38 -2.72 -16.98
N ALA A 654 -0.53 -2.23 -16.14
CA ALA A 654 -1.71 -1.48 -16.54
C ALA A 654 -1.34 -0.12 -17.17
N ARG A 655 -0.45 0.66 -16.54
CA ARG A 655 0.04 1.92 -17.14
C ARG A 655 0.84 1.70 -18.43
N GLN A 656 1.51 0.55 -18.57
CA GLN A 656 2.16 0.14 -19.82
C GLN A 656 1.11 -0.17 -20.91
N ALA A 657 0.00 -0.83 -20.57
CA ALA A 657 -1.14 -1.02 -21.45
C ALA A 657 -1.81 0.31 -21.85
N GLU A 658 -2.04 1.23 -20.91
CA GLU A 658 -2.60 2.57 -21.20
C GLU A 658 -1.70 3.38 -22.13
N PHE A 659 -0.37 3.33 -21.91
CA PHE A 659 0.61 4.02 -22.76
C PHE A 659 0.58 3.50 -24.19
N LEU A 660 0.60 2.18 -24.38
CA LEU A 660 0.53 1.53 -25.68
C LEU A 660 -0.82 1.77 -26.37
N TYR A 661 -1.94 1.60 -25.66
CA TYR A 661 -3.27 1.87 -26.17
C TYR A 661 -3.44 3.33 -26.63
N LYS A 662 -2.91 4.29 -25.86
CA LYS A 662 -2.91 5.72 -26.22
C LYS A 662 -1.98 6.04 -27.39
N LYS A 663 -0.85 5.34 -27.53
CA LYS A 663 0.06 5.44 -28.69
C LYS A 663 -0.57 4.94 -29.99
N ILE A 664 -1.43 3.93 -29.90
CA ILE A 664 -2.16 3.35 -31.04
C ILE A 664 -3.38 4.21 -31.39
N THR A 665 -4.29 4.42 -30.44
CA THR A 665 -5.63 4.98 -30.68
C THR A 665 -5.74 6.49 -30.46
N GLY A 666 -4.77 7.12 -29.79
CA GLY A 666 -4.85 8.49 -29.28
C GLY A 666 -5.77 8.68 -28.06
N GLU A 667 -6.59 7.69 -27.70
CA GLU A 667 -7.57 7.80 -26.62
C GLU A 667 -6.94 7.70 -25.22
N GLN A 668 -7.60 8.32 -24.23
CA GLN A 668 -7.21 8.24 -22.83
C GLN A 668 -8.22 7.43 -22.03
N LEU A 669 -7.71 6.37 -21.39
CA LEU A 669 -8.45 5.49 -20.48
C LEU A 669 -8.54 6.10 -19.08
N GLN A 670 -9.47 5.59 -18.28
CA GLN A 670 -9.64 5.91 -16.85
C GLN A 670 -9.31 4.73 -15.94
N GLY A 671 -8.89 3.61 -16.53
CA GLY A 671 -8.42 2.41 -15.84
C GLY A 671 -8.27 1.22 -16.79
N VAL A 672 -7.65 0.17 -16.26
CA VAL A 672 -7.42 -1.10 -16.95
C VAL A 672 -7.81 -2.25 -16.03
N ILE A 673 -8.51 -3.23 -16.58
CA ILE A 673 -8.94 -4.44 -15.89
C ILE A 673 -8.21 -5.62 -16.53
N ALA A 674 -7.68 -6.56 -15.75
CA ALA A 674 -7.31 -7.88 -16.25
C ALA A 674 -8.41 -8.88 -15.89
N LEU A 675 -8.77 -9.75 -16.84
CA LEU A 675 -9.72 -10.84 -16.66
C LEU A 675 -9.13 -12.10 -17.31
N ASP A 676 -8.95 -13.18 -16.54
CA ASP A 676 -8.43 -14.44 -17.07
C ASP A 676 -9.52 -15.49 -17.38
N LEU A 677 -9.12 -16.70 -17.79
CA LEU A 677 -10.06 -17.79 -18.08
C LEU A 677 -10.74 -18.36 -16.83
N MET A 678 -10.13 -18.26 -15.66
CA MET A 678 -10.72 -18.73 -14.39
C MET A 678 -11.85 -17.79 -13.97
N ALA A 679 -11.62 -16.48 -14.01
CA ALA A 679 -12.67 -15.48 -13.81
C ALA A 679 -13.79 -15.60 -14.87
N SER A 680 -13.41 -15.79 -16.14
CA SER A 680 -14.37 -16.07 -17.22
C SER A 680 -15.20 -17.32 -16.94
N SER A 681 -14.60 -18.38 -16.39
CA SER A 681 -15.30 -19.62 -16.03
C SER A 681 -16.30 -19.44 -14.89
N LYS A 682 -15.93 -18.70 -13.83
CA LYS A 682 -16.85 -18.34 -12.73
C LYS A 682 -18.05 -17.51 -13.24
N LEU A 683 -17.80 -16.56 -14.15
CA LEU A 683 -18.87 -15.75 -14.77
C LEU A 683 -19.76 -16.58 -15.69
N VAL A 684 -19.21 -17.52 -16.47
CA VAL A 684 -19.98 -18.46 -17.29
C VAL A 684 -20.86 -19.38 -16.43
N GLU A 685 -20.41 -19.78 -15.24
CA GLU A 685 -21.25 -20.52 -14.28
C GLU A 685 -22.38 -19.64 -13.73
N ALA A 686 -22.08 -18.40 -13.32
CA ALA A 686 -23.05 -17.47 -12.77
C ALA A 686 -24.23 -17.16 -13.72
N VAL A 687 -23.96 -17.06 -15.03
CA VAL A 687 -25.00 -16.84 -16.06
C VAL A 687 -25.64 -18.14 -16.57
N GLY A 688 -25.28 -19.30 -16.04
CA GLY A 688 -25.87 -20.59 -16.45
C GLY A 688 -25.43 -21.08 -17.85
N GLY A 689 -24.20 -20.76 -18.26
CA GLY A 689 -23.63 -21.15 -19.56
C GLY A 689 -23.91 -20.17 -20.71
N LEU A 690 -23.21 -20.37 -21.83
CA LEU A 690 -23.26 -19.54 -23.05
C LEU A 690 -23.40 -20.43 -24.29
N ALA A 691 -24.17 -19.99 -25.29
CA ALA A 691 -24.29 -20.67 -26.58
C ALA A 691 -23.48 -19.91 -27.64
N LEU A 692 -22.29 -20.40 -28.01
CA LEU A 692 -21.43 -19.69 -28.96
C LEU A 692 -21.82 -20.04 -30.39
N SER A 693 -22.62 -19.19 -31.04
CA SER A 693 -23.14 -19.41 -32.40
C SER A 693 -22.05 -19.67 -33.45
N ASP A 694 -20.91 -18.97 -33.35
CA ASP A 694 -19.73 -19.17 -34.21
C ASP A 694 -19.16 -20.60 -34.13
N TYR A 695 -19.33 -21.26 -32.99
CA TYR A 695 -18.82 -22.60 -32.69
C TYR A 695 -19.91 -23.68 -32.77
N LYS A 696 -21.20 -23.30 -32.68
CA LYS A 696 -22.35 -24.22 -32.51
C LYS A 696 -22.21 -25.10 -31.26
N GLU A 697 -21.58 -24.57 -30.22
CA GLU A 697 -21.30 -25.27 -28.96
C GLU A 697 -21.82 -24.48 -27.76
N THR A 698 -22.29 -25.20 -26.74
CA THR A 698 -22.61 -24.63 -25.43
C THR A 698 -21.40 -24.72 -24.50
N ILE A 699 -20.96 -23.57 -24.02
CA ILE A 699 -19.86 -23.44 -23.06
C ILE A 699 -20.41 -23.30 -21.64
N THR A 700 -19.76 -24.01 -20.73
CA THR A 700 -20.05 -24.11 -19.30
C THR A 700 -18.72 -24.09 -18.55
N SER A 701 -18.70 -23.78 -17.25
CA SER A 701 -17.47 -23.82 -16.45
C SER A 701 -16.75 -25.18 -16.49
N LYS A 702 -17.49 -26.27 -16.76
CA LYS A 702 -16.97 -27.65 -16.83
C LYS A 702 -16.22 -27.97 -18.13
N ASN A 703 -16.58 -27.36 -19.27
CA ASN A 703 -15.96 -27.64 -20.57
C ASN A 703 -15.18 -26.46 -21.17
N LEU A 704 -15.29 -25.25 -20.61
CA LEU A 704 -14.62 -24.04 -21.10
C LEU A 704 -13.12 -24.21 -21.31
N PHE A 705 -12.42 -24.84 -20.35
CA PHE A 705 -10.97 -25.02 -20.42
C PHE A 705 -10.55 -26.01 -21.52
N GLU A 706 -11.29 -27.13 -21.67
CA GLU A 706 -11.09 -28.08 -22.76
C GLU A 706 -11.30 -27.40 -24.13
N LYS A 707 -12.37 -26.61 -24.25
CA LYS A 707 -12.70 -25.88 -25.49
C LYS A 707 -11.72 -24.74 -25.81
N ALA A 708 -11.20 -24.05 -24.79
CA ALA A 708 -10.14 -23.05 -24.95
C ALA A 708 -8.80 -23.66 -25.40
N ILE A 709 -8.60 -24.97 -25.22
CA ILE A 709 -7.46 -25.73 -25.76
C ILE A 709 -7.79 -26.34 -27.12
N SER A 710 -8.98 -26.91 -27.34
CA SER A 710 -9.36 -27.52 -28.63
C SER A 710 -9.49 -26.49 -29.76
N HIS A 711 -9.88 -25.26 -29.42
CA HIS A 711 -10.00 -24.13 -30.34
C HIS A 711 -8.79 -23.19 -30.29
N ALA A 712 -7.65 -23.64 -29.74
CA ALA A 712 -6.39 -22.90 -29.81
C ALA A 712 -5.79 -23.02 -31.22
N GLU A 713 -5.74 -21.91 -31.95
CA GLU A 713 -5.40 -21.92 -33.38
C GLU A 713 -3.89 -22.03 -33.64
N VAL A 714 -3.51 -22.96 -34.52
CA VAL A 714 -2.12 -23.18 -34.97
C VAL A 714 -1.67 -22.14 -36.01
N ASN A 715 -2.61 -21.58 -36.77
CA ASN A 715 -2.36 -20.82 -38.01
C ASN A 715 -3.18 -19.52 -38.09
N PHE A 716 -3.29 -18.76 -37.00
CA PHE A 716 -3.94 -17.44 -37.05
C PHE A 716 -3.06 -16.43 -37.81
N PHE A 717 -3.61 -15.82 -38.86
CA PHE A 717 -2.97 -14.75 -39.63
C PHE A 717 -3.85 -13.49 -39.64
N PRO A 718 -3.32 -12.31 -39.28
CA PRO A 718 -4.07 -11.05 -39.37
C PRO A 718 -4.63 -10.81 -40.78
N GLY A 719 -5.92 -10.47 -40.87
CA GLY A 719 -6.61 -10.28 -42.14
C GLY A 719 -7.26 -11.56 -42.74
N SER A 720 -7.17 -12.71 -42.07
CA SER A 720 -7.99 -13.88 -42.39
C SER A 720 -9.49 -13.55 -42.28
N GLN A 721 -10.29 -13.96 -43.27
CA GLN A 721 -11.77 -13.89 -43.17
C GLN A 721 -12.39 -15.08 -42.41
N ALA A 722 -11.58 -15.94 -41.80
CA ALA A 722 -12.08 -16.97 -40.90
C ALA A 722 -12.54 -16.34 -39.57
N LYS A 723 -13.72 -16.79 -39.12
CA LYS A 723 -14.20 -16.91 -37.74
C LYS A 723 -13.36 -16.27 -36.62
N LYS A 724 -14.02 -15.43 -35.81
CA LYS A 724 -13.47 -14.82 -34.58
C LYS A 724 -12.78 -15.84 -33.65
N ASN A 725 -11.65 -15.41 -33.08
CA ASN A 725 -10.92 -16.07 -32.00
C ASN A 725 -11.86 -16.51 -30.86
N PHE A 726 -11.69 -17.74 -30.36
CA PHE A 726 -12.55 -18.35 -29.34
C PHE A 726 -12.73 -17.44 -28.11
N LEU A 727 -11.68 -16.76 -27.65
CA LEU A 727 -11.74 -15.84 -26.50
C LEU A 727 -12.59 -14.61 -26.82
N THR A 728 -12.41 -14.05 -28.03
CA THR A 728 -13.19 -12.90 -28.49
C THR A 728 -14.68 -13.25 -28.56
N SER A 729 -15.06 -14.41 -29.12
CA SER A 729 -16.48 -14.83 -29.16
C SER A 729 -17.02 -15.21 -27.78
N LEU A 730 -16.26 -15.94 -26.96
CA LEU A 730 -16.64 -16.31 -25.59
C LEU A 730 -16.96 -15.08 -24.74
N THR A 731 -16.04 -14.10 -24.72
CA THR A 731 -16.21 -12.89 -23.92
C THR A 731 -17.20 -11.92 -24.54
N SER A 732 -17.35 -11.89 -25.88
CA SER A 732 -18.45 -11.15 -26.54
C SER A 732 -19.80 -11.63 -26.03
N GLU A 733 -20.05 -12.95 -26.05
CA GLU A 733 -21.35 -13.51 -25.64
C GLU A 733 -21.54 -13.46 -24.12
N LEU A 734 -20.46 -13.57 -23.33
CA LEU A 734 -20.53 -13.35 -21.89
C LEU A 734 -20.99 -11.93 -21.53
N PHE A 735 -20.40 -10.90 -22.16
CA PHE A 735 -20.79 -9.51 -21.92
C PHE A 735 -22.13 -9.16 -22.56
N ASN A 736 -22.49 -9.75 -23.70
CA ASN A 736 -23.83 -9.67 -24.28
C ASN A 736 -24.88 -10.14 -23.25
N LYS A 737 -24.66 -11.33 -22.67
CA LYS A 737 -25.56 -11.90 -21.66
C LYS A 737 -25.63 -11.09 -20.36
N ILE A 738 -24.49 -10.66 -19.80
CA ILE A 738 -24.44 -9.90 -18.53
C ILE A 738 -25.07 -8.50 -18.66
N PHE A 739 -24.93 -7.84 -19.80
CA PHE A 739 -25.26 -6.40 -19.93
C PHE A 739 -26.43 -6.08 -20.86
N PHE A 740 -26.91 -7.00 -21.70
CA PHE A 740 -27.93 -6.72 -22.72
C PHE A 740 -29.10 -7.72 -22.74
N LEU A 741 -29.17 -8.65 -21.78
CA LEU A 741 -30.31 -9.55 -21.57
C LEU A 741 -30.88 -9.36 -20.16
N ASP A 742 -32.21 -9.33 -20.05
CA ASP A 742 -32.91 -9.13 -18.79
C ASP A 742 -32.75 -10.31 -17.80
N ASP A 743 -33.18 -10.10 -16.55
CA ASP A 743 -33.26 -11.11 -15.47
C ASP A 743 -31.96 -11.90 -15.21
N GLN A 744 -30.82 -11.21 -15.26
CA GLN A 744 -29.53 -11.79 -14.89
C GLN A 744 -29.46 -12.20 -13.42
N ASN A 745 -28.75 -13.29 -13.16
CA ASN A 745 -28.45 -13.80 -11.83
C ASN A 745 -27.37 -12.94 -11.14
N TRP A 746 -27.70 -11.67 -10.89
CA TRP A 746 -26.83 -10.69 -10.27
C TRP A 746 -26.19 -11.15 -8.94
N PRO A 747 -26.85 -11.89 -8.03
CA PRO A 747 -26.19 -12.41 -6.83
C PRO A 747 -25.02 -13.35 -7.16
N ALA A 748 -25.18 -14.24 -8.14
CA ALA A 748 -24.10 -15.12 -8.59
C ALA A 748 -23.02 -14.37 -9.38
N ILE A 749 -23.37 -13.37 -10.19
CA ILE A 749 -22.41 -12.56 -10.96
C ILE A 749 -21.54 -11.72 -10.01
N VAL A 750 -22.15 -11.02 -9.04
CA VAL A 750 -21.42 -10.23 -8.03
C VAL A 750 -20.52 -11.13 -7.18
N LYS A 751 -20.99 -12.31 -6.79
CA LYS A 751 -20.17 -13.32 -6.10
C LYS A 751 -18.99 -13.78 -6.97
N ALA A 752 -19.20 -14.12 -8.24
CA ALA A 752 -18.16 -14.55 -9.16
C ALA A 752 -17.09 -13.46 -9.39
N VAL A 753 -17.49 -12.20 -9.49
CA VAL A 753 -16.57 -11.05 -9.55
C VAL A 753 -15.78 -10.90 -8.24
N GLY A 754 -16.45 -10.96 -7.08
CA GLY A 754 -15.80 -10.88 -5.77
C GLY A 754 -14.76 -11.97 -5.54
N GLU A 755 -15.12 -13.24 -5.78
CA GLU A 755 -14.17 -14.35 -5.67
C GLU A 755 -13.01 -14.22 -6.68
N SER A 756 -13.26 -13.70 -7.89
CA SER A 756 -12.19 -13.49 -8.88
C SER A 756 -11.22 -12.38 -8.49
N LEU A 757 -11.71 -11.32 -7.84
CA LEU A 757 -10.89 -10.25 -7.27
C LEU A 757 -10.01 -10.75 -6.11
N GLU A 758 -10.58 -11.56 -5.22
CA GLU A 758 -9.86 -12.12 -4.06
C GLU A 758 -8.84 -13.20 -4.47
N GLU A 759 -9.19 -14.09 -5.42
CA GLU A 759 -8.28 -15.11 -5.95
C GLU A 759 -7.27 -14.57 -7.00
N LYS A 760 -7.27 -13.25 -7.30
CA LYS A 760 -6.41 -12.61 -8.31
C LYS A 760 -6.57 -13.19 -9.73
N HIS A 761 -7.80 -13.58 -10.08
CA HIS A 761 -8.24 -13.94 -11.44
C HIS A 761 -8.87 -12.74 -12.18
N LEU A 762 -9.24 -11.69 -11.44
CA LEU A 762 -9.62 -10.37 -11.95
C LEU A 762 -8.82 -9.31 -11.18
N LEU A 763 -8.14 -8.40 -11.88
CA LEU A 763 -7.37 -7.31 -11.26
C LEU A 763 -7.81 -5.96 -11.82
N VAL A 764 -7.82 -4.90 -10.99
CA VAL A 764 -8.35 -3.58 -11.38
C VAL A 764 -7.36 -2.45 -11.09
N TYR A 765 -7.00 -1.70 -12.13
CA TYR A 765 -6.29 -0.43 -12.05
C TYR A 765 -7.23 0.72 -12.41
N LEU A 766 -7.17 1.82 -11.66
CA LEU A 766 -7.93 3.04 -11.93
C LEU A 766 -7.00 4.25 -11.90
N THR A 767 -7.26 5.23 -12.77
CA THR A 767 -6.50 6.50 -12.78
C THR A 767 -6.96 7.45 -11.66
N ASN A 768 -8.15 7.24 -11.08
CA ASN A 768 -8.60 7.96 -9.90
C ASN A 768 -7.83 7.46 -8.67
N GLN A 769 -7.08 8.36 -8.03
CA GLN A 769 -6.19 8.05 -6.90
C GLN A 769 -6.93 7.54 -5.65
N GLU A 770 -8.13 8.03 -5.36
CA GLU A 770 -8.92 7.64 -4.18
C GLU A 770 -9.48 6.22 -4.37
N ALA A 771 -10.12 5.97 -5.52
CA ALA A 771 -10.61 4.66 -5.89
C ALA A 771 -9.46 3.63 -5.98
N PHE A 772 -8.32 3.99 -6.58
CA PHE A 772 -7.14 3.14 -6.66
C PHE A 772 -6.51 2.85 -5.28
N SER A 773 -6.49 3.82 -4.37
CA SER A 773 -6.04 3.59 -2.99
C SER A 773 -6.95 2.62 -2.23
N TYR A 774 -8.27 2.63 -2.49
CA TYR A 774 -9.14 1.58 -1.96
C TYR A 774 -8.88 0.21 -2.61
N LEU A 775 -8.79 0.11 -3.94
CA LEU A 775 -8.48 -1.16 -4.63
C LEU A 775 -7.16 -1.77 -4.14
N THR A 776 -6.19 -0.92 -3.80
CA THR A 776 -4.93 -1.32 -3.17
C THR A 776 -5.13 -1.85 -1.75
N SER A 777 -6.02 -1.26 -0.94
CA SER A 777 -6.29 -1.73 0.43
C SER A 777 -6.96 -3.11 0.47
N GLN A 778 -7.75 -3.45 -0.56
CA GLN A 778 -8.38 -4.78 -0.73
C GLN A 778 -7.52 -5.79 -1.50
N ASN A 779 -6.28 -5.45 -1.88
CA ASN A 779 -5.38 -6.27 -2.71
C ASN A 779 -5.86 -6.52 -4.17
N TRP A 780 -7.06 -6.04 -4.53
CA TRP A 780 -7.68 -6.14 -5.87
C TRP A 780 -6.89 -5.44 -6.99
N ALA A 781 -6.01 -4.51 -6.62
CA ALA A 781 -5.14 -3.80 -7.55
C ALA A 781 -3.91 -4.59 -8.03
N GLY A 782 -3.64 -5.79 -7.50
CA GLY A 782 -2.50 -6.61 -7.93
C GLY A 782 -1.13 -5.95 -7.74
N VAL A 783 -1.00 -5.11 -6.71
CA VAL A 783 0.23 -4.36 -6.38
C VAL A 783 1.30 -5.31 -5.85
N LEU A 784 2.56 -5.19 -6.30
CA LEU A 784 3.65 -5.92 -5.65
C LEU A 784 4.05 -5.20 -4.34
N PRO A 785 3.87 -5.81 -3.14
CA PRO A 785 4.02 -5.08 -1.89
C PRO A 785 5.49 -4.73 -1.62
N ARG A 786 5.81 -3.43 -1.61
CA ARG A 786 7.11 -2.91 -1.15
C ARG A 786 7.41 -3.39 0.27
N GLN A 787 8.69 -3.65 0.59
CA GLN A 787 9.12 -4.12 1.92
C GLN A 787 8.66 -3.17 3.03
N PRO A 788 8.09 -3.66 4.16
CA PRO A 788 7.65 -2.81 5.27
C PRO A 788 8.81 -2.13 6.01
N ASN A 789 8.47 -1.09 6.80
CA ASN A 789 9.35 -0.56 7.84
C ASN A 789 9.76 -1.70 8.78
N ILE A 790 10.99 -1.66 9.29
CA ILE A 790 11.39 -2.52 10.41
C ILE A 790 10.53 -2.16 11.62
N ILE A 791 9.86 -3.15 12.20
CA ILE A 791 9.04 -3.00 13.41
C ILE A 791 9.80 -3.63 14.58
N ASP A 792 10.09 -2.84 15.61
CA ASP A 792 10.80 -3.31 16.81
C ASP A 792 10.02 -4.45 17.51
N GLY A 793 10.64 -5.62 17.61
CA GLY A 793 10.02 -6.87 18.08
C GLY A 793 9.41 -7.75 16.98
N GLN A 794 9.54 -7.38 15.70
CA GLN A 794 8.98 -8.13 14.58
C GLN A 794 10.02 -8.31 13.44
N THR A 795 9.98 -9.46 12.78
CA THR A 795 10.86 -9.82 11.66
C THR A 795 10.00 -10.07 10.43
N ASP A 796 10.07 -9.18 9.43
CA ASP A 796 9.26 -9.26 8.21
C ASP A 796 10.03 -9.97 7.07
N ASP A 797 9.55 -11.15 6.72
CA ASP A 797 9.99 -11.99 5.60
C ASP A 797 8.93 -12.02 4.48
N PHE A 798 9.33 -12.39 3.26
CA PHE A 798 8.48 -12.30 2.08
C PHE A 798 8.87 -13.31 1.00
N LEU A 799 7.86 -13.87 0.33
CA LEU A 799 8.05 -14.72 -0.84
C LEU A 799 7.00 -14.44 -1.91
N ALA A 800 7.43 -14.06 -3.11
CA ALA A 800 6.59 -14.14 -4.31
C ALA A 800 7.34 -14.89 -5.42
N VAL A 801 6.74 -15.96 -5.94
CA VAL A 801 7.28 -16.80 -7.01
C VAL A 801 6.51 -16.50 -8.29
N ILE A 802 7.15 -15.82 -9.24
CA ILE A 802 6.51 -15.31 -10.46
C ILE A 802 7.10 -16.01 -11.69
N ASP A 803 6.28 -16.82 -12.36
CA ASP A 803 6.60 -17.44 -13.65
C ASP A 803 6.15 -16.56 -14.83
N ALA A 804 6.82 -16.68 -15.97
CA ALA A 804 6.37 -16.19 -17.26
C ALA A 804 6.65 -17.23 -18.35
N ASN A 805 5.59 -17.78 -18.97
CA ASN A 805 5.70 -18.81 -20.00
C ASN A 805 6.07 -18.21 -21.36
N LEU A 806 7.37 -18.08 -21.62
CA LEU A 806 7.92 -17.60 -22.89
C LEU A 806 8.13 -18.75 -23.89
N GLY A 807 7.37 -19.85 -23.74
CA GLY A 807 7.34 -20.99 -24.67
C GLY A 807 6.38 -20.83 -25.86
N ALA A 808 5.62 -19.72 -25.93
CA ALA A 808 4.62 -19.45 -26.98
C ALA A 808 3.61 -20.59 -27.19
N ASN A 809 3.18 -21.23 -26.10
CA ASN A 809 2.31 -22.39 -26.09
C ASN A 809 1.44 -22.42 -24.83
N LYS A 810 0.46 -23.32 -24.76
CA LYS A 810 -0.52 -23.42 -23.67
C LYS A 810 -0.15 -24.48 -22.62
N SER A 811 1.15 -24.74 -22.41
CA SER A 811 1.61 -25.81 -21.52
C SER A 811 1.19 -25.65 -20.05
N ASN A 812 0.80 -24.47 -19.58
CA ASN A 812 0.33 -24.32 -18.19
C ASN A 812 -0.99 -25.09 -17.94
N TYR A 813 -1.79 -25.39 -18.98
CA TYR A 813 -2.93 -26.31 -18.85
C TYR A 813 -2.52 -27.73 -18.43
N TYR A 814 -1.31 -28.17 -18.81
CA TYR A 814 -0.77 -29.49 -18.50
C TYR A 814 0.26 -29.46 -17.34
N LEU A 815 0.51 -28.30 -16.73
CA LEU A 815 1.58 -28.11 -15.75
C LEU A 815 1.08 -28.28 -14.31
N GLU A 816 1.67 -29.23 -13.59
CA GLU A 816 1.62 -29.24 -12.12
C GLU A 816 2.78 -28.41 -11.56
N ARG A 817 2.48 -27.44 -10.69
CA ARG A 817 3.45 -26.64 -9.94
C ARG A 817 3.19 -26.81 -8.44
N SER A 818 4.26 -26.94 -7.64
CA SER A 818 4.15 -26.97 -6.17
C SER A 818 5.43 -26.48 -5.49
N PHE A 819 5.30 -26.05 -4.24
CA PHE A 819 6.33 -25.31 -3.51
C PHE A 819 6.55 -25.88 -2.09
N LYS A 820 7.81 -25.93 -1.64
CA LYS A 820 8.16 -26.22 -0.24
C LYS A 820 9.17 -25.20 0.26
N LEU A 821 8.87 -24.51 1.35
CA LEU A 821 9.81 -23.59 2.01
C LEU A 821 10.24 -24.19 3.35
N ASN A 822 11.53 -24.46 3.50
CA ASN A 822 12.11 -24.89 4.78
C ASN A 822 12.88 -23.70 5.36
N SER A 823 12.65 -23.34 6.62
CA SER A 823 13.16 -22.09 7.22
C SER A 823 13.94 -22.34 8.51
N LEU A 824 15.25 -22.57 8.39
CA LEU A 824 16.14 -22.84 9.52
C LEU A 824 16.57 -21.53 10.20
N ILE A 825 16.30 -21.43 11.51
CA ILE A 825 16.81 -20.37 12.37
C ILE A 825 18.13 -20.81 13.02
N GLY A 826 19.17 -19.98 12.87
CA GLY A 826 20.48 -20.14 13.51
C GLY A 826 20.50 -19.71 14.97
N LYS A 827 21.57 -20.07 15.70
CA LYS A 827 21.70 -19.78 17.15
C LYS A 827 21.68 -18.29 17.49
N GLU A 828 22.09 -17.43 16.56
CA GLU A 828 22.13 -15.97 16.72
C GLU A 828 20.95 -15.31 15.98
N GLY A 829 19.91 -16.10 15.65
CA GLY A 829 18.70 -15.64 14.97
C GLY A 829 18.82 -15.48 13.46
N GLN A 830 19.94 -15.86 12.82
CA GLN A 830 20.05 -15.84 11.36
C GLN A 830 18.96 -16.71 10.71
N ILE A 831 18.47 -16.30 9.54
CA ILE A 831 17.36 -16.99 8.85
C ILE A 831 17.87 -17.53 7.52
N PHE A 832 17.88 -18.86 7.39
CA PHE A 832 18.29 -19.59 6.20
C PHE A 832 17.08 -20.32 5.61
N HIS A 833 16.87 -20.19 4.30
CA HIS A 833 15.78 -20.83 3.61
C HIS A 833 16.27 -21.81 2.55
N THR A 834 15.55 -22.93 2.43
CA THR A 834 15.60 -23.82 1.26
C THR A 834 14.21 -23.79 0.63
N LEU A 835 14.06 -23.00 -0.44
CA LEU A 835 12.89 -22.99 -1.30
C LEU A 835 13.04 -24.05 -2.39
N VAL A 836 12.15 -25.04 -2.39
CA VAL A 836 12.05 -26.06 -3.44
C VAL A 836 10.82 -25.76 -4.29
N ILE A 837 11.03 -25.58 -5.59
CA ILE A 837 9.97 -25.43 -6.59
C ILE A 837 9.98 -26.69 -7.46
N ASN A 838 8.82 -27.34 -7.55
CA ASN A 838 8.63 -28.52 -8.37
C ASN A 838 7.72 -28.20 -9.56
N TYR A 839 8.19 -28.50 -10.77
CA TYR A 839 7.44 -28.41 -12.02
C TYR A 839 7.29 -29.81 -12.63
N LYS A 840 6.08 -30.21 -13.01
CA LYS A 840 5.80 -31.46 -13.73
C LYS A 840 4.93 -31.14 -14.95
N ASN A 841 5.53 -31.21 -16.13
CA ASN A 841 4.87 -30.89 -17.39
C ASN A 841 4.24 -32.16 -17.97
N ASN A 842 2.92 -32.31 -17.84
CA ASN A 842 2.18 -33.47 -18.37
C ASN A 842 1.83 -33.33 -19.86
N SER A 843 2.38 -32.35 -20.59
CA SER A 843 2.11 -32.15 -22.01
C SER A 843 2.30 -33.47 -22.80
N PRO A 844 1.35 -33.85 -23.68
CA PRO A 844 1.41 -35.12 -24.39
C PRO A 844 2.60 -35.20 -25.37
N SER A 845 3.01 -34.07 -25.94
CA SER A 845 4.08 -33.93 -26.94
C SER A 845 4.63 -32.49 -26.91
N ASP A 846 5.70 -32.22 -27.67
CA ASP A 846 6.24 -30.86 -27.87
C ASP A 846 5.60 -30.19 -29.10
N VAL A 847 4.26 -30.16 -29.12
CA VAL A 847 3.45 -29.70 -30.27
C VAL A 847 2.29 -28.85 -29.76
N PHE A 848 2.15 -27.64 -30.32
CA PHE A 848 1.09 -26.70 -29.99
C PHE A 848 -0.31 -27.35 -30.11
N PRO A 849 -1.26 -27.08 -29.19
CA PRO A 849 -1.19 -26.11 -28.08
C PRO A 849 -0.41 -26.58 -26.85
N ALA A 850 0.02 -27.85 -26.78
CA ALA A 850 0.94 -28.31 -25.76
C ALA A 850 2.39 -27.85 -26.05
N GLY A 851 3.34 -28.19 -25.18
CA GLY A 851 4.76 -27.89 -25.44
C GLY A 851 5.67 -28.06 -24.24
N LYS A 852 6.96 -27.84 -24.44
CA LYS A 852 7.92 -27.56 -23.37
C LYS A 852 7.53 -26.28 -22.64
N TYR A 853 7.61 -26.30 -21.32
CA TYR A 853 7.41 -25.12 -20.50
C TYR A 853 8.71 -24.34 -20.44
N LYS A 854 8.83 -23.24 -21.19
CA LYS A 854 9.97 -22.33 -21.16
C LYS A 854 9.62 -21.15 -20.27
N ASN A 855 10.14 -21.14 -19.06
CA ASN A 855 9.73 -20.25 -17.99
C ASN A 855 10.85 -19.29 -17.58
N ARG A 856 10.60 -17.99 -17.70
CA ARG A 856 11.40 -16.95 -17.07
C ARG A 856 10.90 -16.74 -15.63
N LEU A 857 11.51 -17.47 -14.70
CA LEU A 857 11.19 -17.38 -13.27
C LEU A 857 11.83 -16.12 -12.67
N ARG A 858 11.05 -15.37 -11.88
CA ARG A 858 11.52 -14.33 -10.95
C ARG A 858 11.00 -14.63 -9.53
N VAL A 859 11.91 -14.81 -8.57
CA VAL A 859 11.57 -14.97 -7.14
C VAL A 859 11.90 -13.68 -6.39
N TYR A 860 10.92 -13.08 -5.74
CA TYR A 860 11.06 -11.83 -4.97
C TYR A 860 11.06 -12.12 -3.46
N LEU A 861 12.01 -11.51 -2.75
CA LEU A 861 12.35 -11.79 -1.35
C LEU A 861 12.48 -10.47 -0.55
N PRO A 862 12.92 -10.47 0.73
CA PRO A 862 13.35 -9.25 1.40
C PRO A 862 14.57 -8.60 0.72
N SER A 863 14.76 -7.28 0.88
CA SER A 863 15.98 -6.61 0.42
C SER A 863 17.20 -7.11 1.20
N GLY A 864 18.32 -7.25 0.50
CA GLY A 864 19.60 -7.72 1.04
C GLY A 864 19.72 -9.24 1.16
N THR A 865 18.68 -10.00 0.81
CA THR A 865 18.72 -11.47 0.79
C THR A 865 19.80 -11.96 -0.17
N LYS A 866 20.61 -12.92 0.29
CA LYS A 866 21.75 -13.48 -0.45
C LYS A 866 21.42 -14.90 -0.92
N LEU A 867 21.62 -15.18 -2.22
CA LEU A 867 21.62 -16.54 -2.74
C LEU A 867 22.93 -17.24 -2.33
N ASP A 868 22.82 -18.38 -1.66
CA ASP A 868 23.95 -19.20 -1.25
C ASP A 868 24.18 -20.38 -2.21
N LYS A 869 23.11 -20.95 -2.79
CA LYS A 869 23.19 -21.97 -3.84
C LYS A 869 21.89 -22.09 -4.64
N ALA A 870 21.97 -22.40 -5.93
CA ALA A 870 20.84 -22.85 -6.74
C ALA A 870 21.15 -24.17 -7.47
N THR A 871 20.24 -25.13 -7.43
CA THR A 871 20.37 -26.42 -8.15
C THR A 871 19.12 -26.80 -8.92
N LEU A 872 19.28 -27.24 -10.16
CA LEU A 872 18.20 -27.73 -11.03
C LEU A 872 18.33 -29.26 -11.16
N GLY A 873 17.54 -30.01 -10.38
CA GLY A 873 17.83 -31.41 -10.08
C GLY A 873 19.15 -31.54 -9.32
N SER A 874 20.08 -32.33 -9.85
CA SER A 874 21.45 -32.46 -9.32
C SER A 874 22.44 -31.44 -9.90
N LEU A 875 22.08 -30.69 -10.94
CA LEU A 875 22.96 -29.72 -11.60
C LEU A 875 23.04 -28.42 -10.78
N ASP A 876 24.25 -27.96 -10.47
CA ASP A 876 24.45 -26.61 -9.95
C ASP A 876 24.20 -25.57 -11.06
N ILE A 877 23.34 -24.60 -10.78
CA ILE A 877 23.01 -23.51 -11.68
C ILE A 877 23.21 -22.13 -11.04
N THR A 878 23.94 -22.03 -9.93
CA THR A 878 24.07 -20.79 -9.14
C THR A 878 24.57 -19.61 -9.98
N SER A 879 25.49 -19.83 -10.93
CA SER A 879 25.98 -18.82 -11.88
C SER A 879 25.01 -18.45 -13.01
N LYS A 880 23.86 -19.12 -13.13
CA LYS A 880 22.77 -18.85 -14.08
C LYS A 880 21.55 -18.21 -13.41
N VAL A 881 21.62 -17.91 -12.11
CA VAL A 881 20.59 -17.19 -11.38
C VAL A 881 21.07 -15.76 -11.20
N LEU A 882 20.43 -14.83 -11.92
CA LEU A 882 20.80 -13.42 -11.94
C LEU A 882 20.13 -12.69 -10.77
N PRO A 883 20.89 -12.01 -9.89
CA PRO A 883 20.31 -11.14 -8.87
C PRO A 883 19.80 -9.84 -9.51
N PHE A 884 18.64 -9.36 -9.08
CA PHE A 884 18.08 -8.07 -9.47
C PHE A 884 17.43 -7.38 -8.26
N SER A 885 17.01 -6.12 -8.41
CA SER A 885 16.38 -5.37 -7.32
C SER A 885 15.30 -4.42 -7.84
N ASP A 886 14.04 -4.79 -7.63
CA ASP A 886 12.85 -4.04 -8.02
C ASP A 886 11.91 -3.85 -6.84
N TYR A 887 11.03 -2.85 -6.91
CA TYR A 887 9.98 -2.57 -5.92
C TYR A 887 10.46 -2.44 -4.45
N GLY A 888 11.77 -2.23 -4.23
CA GLY A 888 12.40 -2.19 -2.91
C GLY A 888 12.60 -3.58 -2.30
N ARG A 889 12.99 -4.57 -3.11
CA ARG A 889 13.23 -5.97 -2.75
C ARG A 889 14.44 -6.52 -3.51
N THR A 890 15.10 -7.54 -2.97
CA THR A 890 16.00 -8.38 -3.76
C THR A 890 15.18 -9.44 -4.50
N GLY A 891 15.55 -9.70 -5.75
CA GLY A 891 14.98 -10.78 -6.56
C GLY A 891 16.05 -11.64 -7.22
N PHE A 892 15.66 -12.85 -7.61
CA PHE A 892 16.48 -13.80 -8.35
C PHE A 892 15.76 -14.26 -9.61
N SER A 893 16.38 -14.05 -10.78
CA SER A 893 15.84 -14.36 -12.11
C SER A 893 16.59 -15.55 -12.74
N THR A 894 15.88 -16.49 -13.36
CA THR A 894 16.52 -17.55 -14.17
C THR A 894 15.56 -18.14 -15.20
N LEU A 895 16.13 -18.73 -16.27
CA LEU A 895 15.39 -19.41 -17.33
C LEU A 895 15.36 -20.92 -17.07
N ILE A 896 14.16 -21.49 -17.02
CA ILE A 896 13.92 -22.92 -16.79
C ILE A 896 13.21 -23.50 -18.01
N GLU A 897 13.65 -24.64 -18.52
CA GLU A 897 12.89 -25.41 -19.51
C GLU A 897 12.48 -26.77 -18.92
N VAL A 898 11.19 -27.11 -19.02
CA VAL A 898 10.63 -28.41 -18.59
C VAL A 898 9.96 -29.08 -19.78
N LEU A 899 10.63 -30.09 -20.33
CA LEU A 899 10.16 -30.82 -21.52
C LEU A 899 8.86 -31.61 -21.23
N PRO A 900 8.06 -31.92 -22.27
CA PRO A 900 6.86 -32.74 -22.14
C PRO A 900 7.13 -34.09 -21.47
N ARG A 901 6.22 -34.49 -20.57
CA ARG A 901 6.30 -35.70 -19.72
C ARG A 901 7.56 -35.75 -18.83
N LYS A 902 8.17 -34.61 -18.50
CA LYS A 902 9.28 -34.50 -17.55
C LYS A 902 8.89 -33.69 -16.31
N GLN A 903 9.67 -33.92 -15.26
CA GLN A 903 9.60 -33.21 -13.99
C GLN A 903 10.97 -32.55 -13.74
N GLN A 904 10.96 -31.31 -13.28
CA GLN A 904 12.15 -30.55 -12.94
C GLN A 904 11.96 -29.92 -11.56
N ILE A 905 12.96 -30.10 -10.69
CA ILE A 905 12.98 -29.52 -9.35
C ILE A 905 14.05 -28.43 -9.33
N LEU A 906 13.67 -27.21 -8.99
CA LEU A 906 14.60 -26.13 -8.64
C LEU A 906 14.68 -26.04 -7.12
N THR A 907 15.90 -25.99 -6.58
CA THR A 907 16.16 -25.67 -5.17
C THR A 907 16.97 -24.38 -5.10
N LEU A 908 16.47 -23.39 -4.36
CA LEU A 908 17.17 -22.16 -4.01
C LEU A 908 17.47 -22.16 -2.50
N ASN A 909 18.74 -22.15 -2.14
CA ASN A 909 19.21 -21.92 -0.78
C ASN A 909 19.62 -20.45 -0.65
N TYR A 910 19.03 -19.73 0.29
CA TYR A 910 19.32 -18.31 0.51
C TYR A 910 19.26 -17.92 1.99
N SER A 911 19.97 -16.85 2.35
CA SER A 911 20.02 -16.27 3.69
C SER A 911 19.46 -14.85 3.70
N LEU A 912 18.62 -14.52 4.68
CA LEU A 912 18.11 -13.16 4.86
C LEU A 912 19.20 -12.28 5.50
N GLN A 913 19.24 -10.99 5.11
CA GLN A 913 20.22 -10.04 5.67
C GLN A 913 20.04 -9.82 7.18
N ASN A 914 18.79 -9.82 7.65
CA ASN A 914 18.44 -9.47 9.03
C ASN A 914 18.07 -10.73 9.83
N PRO A 915 18.67 -10.95 11.02
CA PRO A 915 18.25 -12.00 11.94
C PRO A 915 16.93 -11.63 12.66
N LEU A 916 16.41 -12.55 13.47
CA LEU A 916 15.22 -12.31 14.31
C LEU A 916 15.40 -11.11 15.25
N ALA A 917 14.56 -10.08 15.09
CA ALA A 917 14.62 -8.83 15.85
C ALA A 917 13.87 -8.92 17.19
N PHE A 918 14.52 -9.44 18.24
CA PHE A 918 13.90 -9.59 19.57
C PHE A 918 13.74 -8.27 20.33
N LYS A 919 12.54 -8.06 20.89
CA LYS A 919 12.22 -6.96 21.82
C LYS A 919 12.03 -7.54 23.22
N GLY A 920 13.00 -7.29 24.10
CA GLY A 920 13.06 -7.98 25.39
C GLY A 920 13.28 -9.49 25.18
N LYS A 921 12.30 -10.33 25.53
CA LYS A 921 12.35 -11.77 25.29
C LYS A 921 11.56 -12.24 24.06
N GLU A 922 10.85 -11.38 23.35
CA GLU A 922 9.88 -11.81 22.33
C GLU A 922 10.23 -11.32 20.92
N ASN A 923 9.96 -12.14 19.90
CA ASN A 923 9.93 -11.71 18.50
C ASN A 923 8.69 -12.29 17.80
N ARG A 924 8.09 -11.51 16.90
CA ARG A 924 7.04 -11.94 15.97
C ARG A 924 7.66 -12.05 14.57
N TYR A 925 7.92 -13.26 14.10
CA TYR A 925 8.26 -13.47 12.71
C TYR A 925 6.99 -13.49 11.86
N ARG A 926 7.01 -12.79 10.73
CA ARG A 926 5.90 -12.66 9.79
C ARG A 926 6.43 -12.95 8.39
N LEU A 927 5.93 -14.01 7.76
CA LEU A 927 6.20 -14.33 6.36
C LEU A 927 4.96 -14.00 5.52
N ASP A 928 5.07 -13.00 4.66
CA ASP A 928 4.06 -12.68 3.64
C ASP A 928 4.37 -13.46 2.34
N VAL A 929 3.53 -14.44 2.01
CA VAL A 929 3.60 -15.19 0.76
C VAL A 929 2.55 -14.71 -0.22
N LEU A 930 3.00 -14.29 -1.40
CA LEU A 930 2.15 -13.77 -2.46
C LEU A 930 1.76 -14.84 -3.48
N LYS A 931 0.47 -14.90 -3.76
CA LYS A 931 -0.09 -15.59 -4.92
C LYS A 931 0.31 -14.88 -6.20
N GLN A 932 0.77 -15.65 -7.18
CA GLN A 932 0.83 -15.21 -8.58
C GLN A 932 -0.60 -15.19 -9.17
N PRO A 933 -1.06 -14.07 -9.74
CA PRO A 933 -2.31 -14.02 -10.52
C PRO A 933 -2.35 -15.06 -11.63
N GLY A 934 -3.53 -15.57 -11.98
CA GLY A 934 -3.69 -16.57 -13.05
C GLY A 934 -3.44 -18.04 -12.67
N THR A 935 -2.82 -18.34 -11.52
CA THR A 935 -2.75 -19.75 -11.06
C THR A 935 -4.02 -20.14 -10.30
N SER A 936 -4.50 -21.37 -10.45
CA SER A 936 -5.66 -21.88 -9.69
C SER A 936 -5.35 -22.14 -8.21
N GLY A 937 -4.06 -22.18 -7.86
CA GLY A 937 -3.52 -22.50 -6.55
C GLY A 937 -2.13 -23.11 -6.70
N ASP A 938 -1.27 -22.91 -5.71
CA ASP A 938 0.09 -23.42 -5.68
C ASP A 938 0.37 -24.01 -4.28
N PRO A 939 0.27 -25.35 -4.11
CA PRO A 939 0.39 -25.97 -2.80
C PRO A 939 1.74 -25.65 -2.14
N ILE A 940 1.68 -24.96 -1.00
CA ILE A 940 2.82 -24.59 -0.17
C ILE A 940 2.86 -25.44 1.09
N LEU A 941 4.07 -25.92 1.37
CA LEU A 941 4.39 -26.74 2.53
C LEU A 941 5.56 -26.11 3.28
N THR A 942 5.30 -25.61 4.49
CA THR A 942 6.31 -24.98 5.37
C THR A 942 6.79 -25.96 6.44
N TYR A 943 8.09 -25.96 6.76
CA TYR A 943 8.74 -26.81 7.79
C TYR A 943 10.08 -26.20 8.25
N PRO A 944 10.75 -26.82 9.23
CA PRO A 944 10.59 -26.58 10.66
C PRO A 944 11.44 -25.39 11.16
N ILE A 945 11.09 -24.83 12.31
CA ILE A 945 11.90 -23.81 12.99
C ILE A 945 12.44 -24.37 14.32
N ASN A 946 13.77 -24.50 14.41
CA ASN A 946 14.49 -25.02 15.57
C ASN A 946 14.55 -24.04 16.78
N MET A 947 13.44 -23.39 17.12
CA MET A 947 13.26 -22.60 18.35
C MET A 947 11.85 -22.81 18.92
N GLN A 948 11.70 -22.75 20.24
CA GLN A 948 10.37 -22.80 20.85
C GLN A 948 9.54 -21.60 20.42
N ALA A 949 8.38 -21.89 19.84
CA ALA A 949 7.46 -20.89 19.31
C ALA A 949 6.01 -21.25 19.67
N ASN A 950 5.24 -20.23 20.03
CA ASN A 950 3.80 -20.36 20.26
C ASN A 950 3.06 -19.86 19.02
N LEU A 951 2.15 -20.68 18.49
CA LEU A 951 1.19 -20.27 17.47
C LEU A 951 0.07 -19.45 18.11
N SER A 952 -0.25 -18.30 17.54
CA SER A 952 -1.38 -17.46 17.97
C SER A 952 -2.72 -18.11 17.60
N GLY A 953 -3.22 -18.99 18.46
CA GLY A 953 -4.52 -19.67 18.28
C GLY A 953 -4.72 -20.99 19.03
N GLY A 954 -3.68 -21.56 19.66
CA GLY A 954 -3.76 -22.79 20.48
C GLY A 954 -3.42 -22.54 21.95
N SER A 955 -3.96 -23.37 22.85
CA SER A 955 -3.79 -23.25 24.31
C SER A 955 -2.51 -23.85 24.87
N ASP A 956 -1.83 -24.73 24.13
CA ASP A 956 -0.92 -25.71 24.72
C ASP A 956 0.56 -25.40 24.45
N SER A 957 1.30 -25.07 25.50
CA SER A 957 2.73 -24.72 25.43
C SER A 957 3.64 -25.96 25.40
N PHE A 958 3.72 -26.63 24.25
CA PHE A 958 4.62 -27.77 24.04
C PHE A 958 6.02 -27.35 23.52
N PRO A 959 7.07 -28.16 23.74
CA PRO A 959 8.41 -27.93 23.18
C PRO A 959 8.48 -28.27 21.68
N ILE A 960 7.70 -27.56 20.86
CA ILE A 960 7.64 -27.77 19.41
C ILE A 960 8.94 -27.25 18.77
N GLN A 961 9.72 -28.16 18.19
CA GLN A 961 10.90 -27.85 17.35
C GLN A 961 10.55 -27.83 15.85
N GLU A 962 9.34 -28.25 15.47
CA GLU A 962 8.86 -28.27 14.10
C GLU A 962 7.44 -27.69 13.98
N ILE A 963 7.31 -26.49 13.42
CA ILE A 963 6.02 -25.96 12.95
C ILE A 963 5.87 -26.32 11.47
N SER A 964 4.69 -26.84 11.10
CA SER A 964 4.31 -27.03 9.70
C SER A 964 3.01 -26.33 9.35
N VAL A 965 3.03 -25.63 8.23
CA VAL A 965 1.85 -24.95 7.65
C VAL A 965 1.65 -25.49 6.24
N LYS A 966 0.42 -25.94 5.95
CA LYS A 966 -0.02 -26.37 4.61
C LYS A 966 -1.03 -25.37 4.09
N THR A 967 -0.89 -24.96 2.83
CA THR A 967 -1.87 -24.08 2.17
C THR A 967 -1.91 -24.30 0.67
N ASP A 968 -3.00 -23.86 0.05
CA ASP A 968 -3.29 -23.99 -1.39
C ASP A 968 -2.86 -22.78 -2.23
N LEU A 969 -2.45 -21.67 -1.58
CA LEU A 969 -2.16 -20.37 -2.21
C LEU A 969 -3.22 -19.93 -3.23
N LYS A 970 -4.51 -20.16 -2.92
CA LYS A 970 -5.64 -19.58 -3.68
C LYS A 970 -5.80 -18.08 -3.52
N PHE A 971 -5.25 -17.55 -2.44
CA PHE A 971 -5.15 -16.12 -2.12
C PHE A 971 -3.78 -15.91 -1.48
N ASP A 972 -3.38 -14.66 -1.24
CA ASP A 972 -2.17 -14.37 -0.45
C ASP A 972 -2.27 -14.97 0.96
N ARG A 973 -1.11 -15.15 1.60
CA ARG A 973 -0.98 -15.78 2.93
C ARG A 973 0.00 -15.00 3.78
N THR A 974 -0.39 -14.65 5.00
CA THR A 974 0.53 -14.19 6.04
C THR A 974 0.66 -15.29 7.09
N ILE A 975 1.89 -15.76 7.33
CA ILE A 975 2.20 -16.73 8.37
C ILE A 975 2.90 -15.98 9.51
N GLU A 976 2.30 -15.96 10.70
CA GLU A 976 2.87 -15.30 11.88
C GLU A 976 3.24 -16.33 12.96
N ILE A 977 4.44 -16.16 13.54
CA ILE A 977 5.03 -17.08 14.51
C ILE A 977 5.65 -16.26 15.64
N LYS A 978 5.33 -16.59 16.90
CA LYS A 978 5.86 -15.88 18.06
C LYS A 978 6.96 -16.69 18.76
N PHE A 979 8.18 -16.17 18.73
CA PHE A 979 9.33 -16.70 19.47
C PHE A 979 9.45 -16.07 20.85
N THR A 980 9.91 -16.86 21.83
CA THR A 980 10.25 -16.37 23.16
C THR A 980 11.59 -16.95 23.61
N LEU A 981 12.54 -16.08 23.92
CA LEU A 981 13.82 -16.42 24.56
C LEU A 981 13.57 -16.87 26.01
N LYS A 982 14.27 -17.92 26.46
CA LYS A 982 14.20 -18.42 27.84
C LYS A 982 15.24 -17.76 28.73
#